data_AF-A0A3A9A5E8-F1
#
_entry.id   AF-A0A3A9A5E8-F1
#
_cell.length_a   1.000
_cell.length_b   1.000
_cell.length_c   1.000
_cell.angle_alpha   90.00
_cell.angle_beta   90.00
_cell.angle_gamma   90.00
#
_symmetry.space_group_name_H-M   'P 1'
#
loop_
_entity.id
_entity.type
_entity.pdbx_description
1 polymer ?
#
loop_
_entity_poly.entity_id
_entity_poly.type
_entity_poly.pdbx_seq_one_letter_code
_entity_poly.pdbx_strand_id
1 'polypeptide(L)'
;MTEYILKFFSWIWNNISNIDSTISIIVLIGGTVISLAIRLIRFLVRHNQLKYFVLDRQTKQAIKNYVPTRGTGTDPCDQEEIDDESGFELIPFFMKEFKNPDSQYFIILADSGMGKTTFLLKLFFKYKRKILKRYKIILIPLSQKQALDEIKKVKNKQKTILLLDCFDEDTRAMEDYIARLTEICNETELFFKVIMTCRTQFFPDSENEPRITGKMKFGVGKKNVEFEKYYILPFRDSEIRMYLKKKYYPFKKSKFERSFKLILNCPQLVVRPMLLSYIDDLLEDTERKYDNVYEIYEQLVRKWIEREALKNNKLLYEFSEKAAEYMYLNKTIYIGGTQIENLCKEYSINLRGIEAKSRSLLNRNAGGDYKFAHKSILEFFLYEKAYKDFEFRKVIVSNGFSGYEMLEYFIIERSSCFINNLLKDNSGEIRSIDFKCFILPKIDFSRIDIVDCNFEKCIFIEPKFSASTLNNVNFNDTHLEKANFLGANFVNTSLNNANLKKCEFRDADFEGTNLEGADLEGARLERANFVNVNMKGAILKKASLSWANLYRANLRGADLKEAILINTNFGRAFLDEADLSEAFLFYSEPREFWRYDKEEEDKAEKDLEGAYLTCANLSGINVAGIDLRETVLNNAILNNTIFDENQISYLEEKYDLQNASVYRNESHDIITYKEYRKKV
;
A
#
# COMPACT_ATOMS: atom_id res chain seq x y z
N MET A 1 7.93 57.91 34.40
CA MET A 1 7.49 58.01 32.98
C MET A 1 6.17 58.78 32.88
N THR A 2 5.14 58.39 33.64
CA THR A 2 3.88 59.14 33.82
C THR A 2 4.08 60.60 34.28
N GLU A 3 5.05 60.85 35.16
CA GLU A 3 5.36 62.19 35.68
C GLU A 3 5.99 63.13 34.63
N TYR A 4 6.79 62.59 33.70
CA TYR A 4 7.38 63.34 32.60
C TYR A 4 6.35 63.66 31.51
N ILE A 5 5.41 62.74 31.29
CA ILE A 5 4.29 62.93 30.36
C ILE A 5 3.35 64.03 30.89
N LEU A 6 3.05 64.06 32.19
CA LEU A 6 2.22 65.09 32.80
C LEU A 6 2.85 66.49 32.76
N LYS A 7 4.17 66.60 32.99
CA LYS A 7 4.90 67.87 32.83
C LYS A 7 4.92 68.38 31.38
N PHE A 8 5.04 67.47 30.41
CA PHE A 8 5.01 67.80 28.99
C PHE A 8 3.62 68.28 28.53
N PHE A 9 2.54 67.61 28.97
CA PHE A 9 1.17 68.05 28.69
C PHE A 9 0.82 69.38 29.40
N SER A 10 1.31 69.61 30.62
CA SER A 10 1.13 70.89 31.32
C SER A 10 1.88 72.05 30.66
N TRP A 11 3.06 71.80 30.09
CA TRP A 11 3.83 72.80 29.33
C TRP A 11 3.16 73.16 27.99
N ILE A 12 2.55 72.17 27.33
CA ILE A 12 1.76 72.37 26.10
C ILE A 12 0.49 73.17 26.42
N TRP A 13 -0.23 72.85 27.50
CA TRP A 13 -1.47 73.53 27.87
C TRP A 13 -1.28 75.03 28.18
N ASN A 14 -0.13 75.40 28.76
CA ASN A 14 0.17 76.79 29.14
C ASN A 14 0.70 77.67 27.99
N ASN A 15 1.00 77.11 26.81
CA ASN A 15 1.64 77.84 25.69
C ASN A 15 0.80 77.89 24.41
N ILE A 16 -0.51 77.60 24.46
CA ILE A 16 -1.36 77.56 23.27
C ILE A 16 -2.29 78.77 23.22
N SER A 17 -2.13 79.61 22.19
CA SER A 17 -2.99 80.77 21.89
C SER A 17 -3.91 80.55 20.67
N ASN A 18 -3.93 79.37 20.05
CA ASN A 18 -4.82 79.09 18.92
C ASN A 18 -5.18 77.58 18.82
N ILE A 19 -6.49 77.29 18.78
CA ILE A 19 -7.07 75.97 19.10
C ILE A 19 -7.16 75.03 17.87
N ASP A 20 -7.20 75.55 16.64
CA ASP A 20 -7.49 74.71 15.46
C ASP A 20 -6.25 74.11 14.78
N SER A 21 -5.10 74.77 14.82
CA SER A 21 -3.84 74.25 14.25
C SER A 21 -3.13 73.25 15.18
N THR A 22 -3.45 73.27 16.47
CA THR A 22 -2.83 72.44 17.51
C THR A 22 -3.43 71.04 17.60
N ILE A 23 -4.74 70.86 17.36
CA ILE A 23 -5.39 69.53 17.36
C ILE A 23 -4.83 68.66 16.23
N SER A 24 -4.63 69.23 15.04
CA SER A 24 -4.07 68.51 13.88
C SER A 24 -2.62 68.06 14.12
N ILE A 25 -1.81 68.91 14.77
CA ILE A 25 -0.41 68.60 15.11
C ILE A 25 -0.34 67.57 16.26
N ILE A 26 -1.23 67.65 17.27
CA ILE A 26 -1.31 66.68 18.37
C ILE A 26 -1.79 65.30 17.87
N VAL A 27 -2.69 65.24 16.88
CA VAL A 27 -3.13 63.98 16.26
C VAL A 27 -2.03 63.36 15.39
N LEU A 28 -1.28 64.16 14.62
CA LEU A 28 -0.16 63.68 13.79
C LEU A 28 1.06 63.23 14.62
N ILE A 29 1.45 64.03 15.61
CA ILE A 29 2.55 63.71 16.53
C ILE A 29 2.13 62.59 17.47
N GLY A 30 0.89 62.57 17.94
CA GLY A 30 0.33 61.48 18.75
C GLY A 30 0.35 60.15 18.00
N GLY A 31 -0.11 60.11 16.74
CA GLY A 31 -0.11 58.88 15.93
C GLY A 31 1.29 58.34 15.63
N THR A 32 2.25 59.23 15.34
CA THR A 32 3.64 58.85 15.05
C THR A 32 4.40 58.44 16.32
N VAL A 33 4.20 59.13 17.44
CA VAL A 33 4.77 58.76 18.76
C VAL A 33 4.17 57.46 19.28
N ILE A 34 2.87 57.21 19.09
CA ILE A 34 2.23 55.93 19.43
C ILE A 34 2.77 54.80 18.53
N SER A 35 2.97 55.05 17.23
CA SER A 35 3.56 54.08 16.30
C SER A 35 5.02 53.75 16.66
N LEU A 36 5.82 54.76 16.99
CA LEU A 36 7.19 54.62 17.47
C LEU A 36 7.24 53.91 18.83
N ALA A 37 6.35 54.25 19.76
CA ALA A 37 6.21 53.57 21.05
C ALA A 37 5.77 52.11 20.86
N ILE A 38 4.85 51.81 19.95
CA ILE A 38 4.46 50.43 19.62
C ILE A 38 5.63 49.69 18.95
N ARG A 39 6.42 50.34 18.09
CA ARG A 39 7.64 49.75 17.50
C ARG A 39 8.72 49.52 18.55
N LEU A 40 8.94 50.46 19.46
CA LEU A 40 9.89 50.35 20.58
C LEU A 40 9.43 49.30 21.58
N ILE A 41 8.14 49.24 21.92
CA ILE A 41 7.55 48.20 22.77
C ILE A 41 7.68 46.85 22.06
N ARG A 42 7.40 46.72 20.76
CA ARG A 42 7.63 45.50 19.99
C ARG A 42 9.10 45.11 19.93
N PHE A 43 10.01 46.08 19.88
CA PHE A 43 11.46 45.88 19.87
C PHE A 43 11.98 45.45 21.26
N LEU A 44 11.56 46.12 22.33
CA LEU A 44 11.88 45.78 23.72
C LEU A 44 11.25 44.44 24.14
N VAL A 45 10.01 44.14 23.70
CA VAL A 45 9.35 42.83 23.84
C VAL A 45 10.11 41.75 23.06
N ARG A 46 10.68 42.07 21.89
CA ARG A 46 11.56 41.16 21.14
C ARG A 46 12.87 40.88 21.87
N HIS A 47 13.48 41.89 22.48
CA HIS A 47 14.81 41.79 23.09
C HIS A 47 14.81 41.18 24.51
N ASN A 48 13.76 41.41 25.31
CA ASN A 48 13.70 40.93 26.71
C ASN A 48 13.10 39.51 26.91
N GLN A 49 12.65 38.81 25.85
CA GLN A 49 11.81 37.60 26.00
C GLN A 49 12.46 36.26 25.66
N LEU A 50 13.78 36.20 25.47
CA LEU A 50 14.55 34.95 25.22
C LEU A 50 15.33 34.43 26.44
N LYS A 51 14.99 34.88 27.66
CA LYS A 51 15.71 34.49 28.89
C LYS A 51 15.20 33.21 29.58
N TYR A 52 14.23 32.49 29.02
CA TYR A 52 13.48 31.49 29.79
C TYR A 52 13.50 30.04 29.29
N PHE A 53 14.36 29.68 28.35
CA PHE A 53 14.76 28.29 28.13
C PHE A 53 16.17 28.29 27.55
N VAL A 54 17.08 27.48 28.08
CA VAL A 54 18.28 27.08 27.33
C VAL A 54 17.80 26.14 26.24
N LEU A 55 17.23 26.71 25.17
CA LEU A 55 16.85 25.96 23.98
C LEU A 55 18.15 25.45 23.35
N ASP A 56 18.27 24.13 23.24
CA ASP A 56 19.36 23.49 22.54
C ASP A 56 19.38 23.94 21.06
N ARG A 57 20.51 23.67 20.40
CA ARG A 57 20.75 24.08 19.02
C ARG A 57 19.75 23.48 18.03
N GLN A 58 19.33 22.23 18.25
CA GLN A 58 18.38 21.53 17.38
C GLN A 58 16.99 22.15 17.49
N THR A 59 16.52 22.43 18.70
CA THR A 59 15.21 23.05 18.94
C THR A 59 15.13 24.47 18.36
N LYS A 60 16.20 25.26 18.49
CA LYS A 60 16.28 26.59 17.81
C LYS A 60 16.18 26.46 16.29
N GLN A 61 16.84 25.46 15.72
CA GLN A 61 16.82 25.20 14.29
C GLN A 61 15.44 24.71 13.81
N ALA A 62 14.78 23.83 14.55
CA ALA A 62 13.42 23.36 14.26
C ALA A 62 12.42 24.51 14.24
N ILE A 63 12.50 25.43 15.21
CA ILE A 63 11.68 26.65 15.24
C ILE A 63 11.97 27.54 14.03
N LYS A 64 13.23 27.65 13.57
CA LYS A 64 13.58 28.45 12.38
C LYS A 64 12.95 27.88 11.11
N ASN A 65 12.95 26.55 10.98
CA ASN A 65 12.49 25.85 9.79
C ASN A 65 10.98 25.52 9.80
N TYR A 66 10.27 25.94 10.84
CA TYR A 66 8.86 25.62 11.04
C TYR A 66 7.98 25.94 9.83
N VAL A 67 7.15 24.96 9.48
CA VAL A 67 6.06 25.03 8.52
C VAL A 67 4.75 24.95 9.29
N PRO A 68 3.70 25.73 8.94
CA PRO A 68 2.41 25.66 9.63
C PRO A 68 1.91 24.22 9.74
N THR A 69 1.80 23.73 10.97
CA THR A 69 1.29 22.39 11.26
C THR A 69 -0.22 22.35 11.03
N ARG A 70 -0.66 21.38 10.22
CA ARG A 70 -2.06 21.06 10.01
C ARG A 70 -2.49 19.94 10.94
N GLY A 71 -3.78 19.89 11.27
CA GLY A 71 -4.35 18.75 11.96
C GLY A 71 -5.79 18.47 11.56
N THR A 72 -6.29 17.33 12.02
CA THR A 72 -7.64 16.81 11.79
C THR A 72 -8.16 16.13 13.07
N GLY A 73 -9.48 15.97 13.18
CA GLY A 73 -10.12 15.26 14.30
C GLY A 73 -10.22 13.73 14.11
N THR A 74 -9.97 13.24 12.89
CA THR A 74 -9.97 11.81 12.53
C THR A 74 -8.55 11.26 12.44
N ASP A 75 -8.35 9.96 12.70
CA ASP A 75 -7.03 9.37 12.56
C ASP A 75 -6.64 9.31 11.08
N PRO A 76 -5.51 9.90 10.66
CA PRO A 76 -5.05 9.84 9.27
C PRO A 76 -4.57 8.44 8.85
N CYS A 77 -4.34 7.50 9.77
CA CYS A 77 -3.93 6.13 9.46
C CYS A 77 -5.10 5.23 9.05
N ASP A 78 -6.34 5.58 9.43
CA ASP A 78 -7.56 4.82 9.12
C ASP A 78 -8.20 5.26 7.78
N GLN A 79 -7.61 6.24 7.08
CA GLN A 79 -8.10 6.72 5.79
C GLN A 79 -7.26 6.10 4.68
N GLU A 80 -7.89 5.30 3.80
CA GLU A 80 -7.25 4.69 2.62
C GLU A 80 -6.62 5.76 1.69
N GLU A 81 -7.19 6.96 1.68
CA GLU A 81 -6.58 8.17 1.13
C GLU A 81 -6.75 9.32 2.13
N ILE A 82 -5.63 9.91 2.57
CA ILE A 82 -5.67 11.14 3.37
C ILE A 82 -6.24 12.23 2.46
N ASP A 83 -7.51 12.62 2.67
CA ASP A 83 -8.10 13.77 1.99
C ASP A 83 -7.27 15.01 2.30
N ASP A 84 -6.49 15.43 1.30
CA ASP A 84 -5.47 16.46 1.45
C ASP A 84 -6.09 17.86 1.71
N GLU A 85 -7.41 18.00 1.54
CA GLU A 85 -8.19 19.22 1.80
C GLU A 85 -8.87 19.25 3.19
N SER A 86 -9.03 18.11 3.87
CA SER A 86 -9.83 17.99 5.11
C SER A 86 -9.18 18.56 6.40
N GLY A 87 -7.99 19.17 6.31
CA GLY A 87 -7.21 19.64 7.45
C GLY A 87 -7.30 21.14 7.76
N PHE A 88 -7.06 21.53 9.01
CA PHE A 88 -6.96 22.93 9.42
C PHE A 88 -5.61 23.26 10.06
N GLU A 89 -5.17 24.53 9.99
CA GLU A 89 -3.95 24.94 10.68
C GLU A 89 -4.17 24.99 12.21
N LEU A 90 -3.36 24.22 12.96
CA LEU A 90 -3.51 24.10 14.40
C LEU A 90 -3.26 25.41 15.15
N ILE A 91 -2.29 26.21 14.70
CA ILE A 91 -1.95 27.46 15.41
C ILE A 91 -3.09 28.49 15.33
N PRO A 92 -3.63 28.86 14.14
CA PRO A 92 -4.83 29.69 14.05
C PRO A 92 -6.00 29.15 14.85
N PHE A 93 -6.25 27.84 14.78
CA PHE A 93 -7.28 27.16 15.56
C PHE A 93 -7.14 27.40 17.07
N PHE A 94 -6.00 27.04 17.68
CA PHE A 94 -5.78 27.24 19.12
C PHE A 94 -5.80 28.72 19.53
N MET A 95 -5.40 29.62 18.63
CA MET A 95 -5.46 31.07 18.91
C MET A 95 -6.89 31.62 18.94
N LYS A 96 -7.83 30.96 18.24
CA LYS A 96 -9.28 31.18 18.36
C LYS A 96 -9.79 30.51 19.64
N GLU A 97 -9.36 29.27 19.89
CA GLU A 97 -9.79 28.45 21.03
C GLU A 97 -9.41 29.04 22.40
N PHE A 98 -8.29 29.77 22.49
CA PHE A 98 -7.93 30.51 23.70
C PHE A 98 -8.86 31.69 24.03
N LYS A 99 -9.87 31.97 23.19
CA LYS A 99 -10.96 32.91 23.47
C LYS A 99 -12.25 32.20 23.87
N ASN A 100 -12.36 30.90 23.61
CA ASN A 100 -13.52 30.09 23.86
C ASN A 100 -13.45 29.48 25.28
N PRO A 101 -14.49 29.63 26.13
CA PRO A 101 -14.55 28.94 27.41
C PRO A 101 -14.84 27.43 27.28
N ASP A 102 -15.38 26.96 26.17
CA ASP A 102 -15.77 25.56 25.97
C ASP A 102 -14.54 24.65 25.89
N SER A 103 -14.60 23.42 26.39
CA SER A 103 -13.52 22.40 26.35
C SER A 103 -12.19 22.81 27.01
N GLN A 104 -11.83 22.13 28.10
CA GLN A 104 -10.62 22.45 28.85
C GLN A 104 -9.39 21.68 28.35
N TYR A 105 -9.57 20.41 27.95
CA TYR A 105 -8.50 19.46 27.71
C TYR A 105 -8.39 19.11 26.23
N PHE A 106 -7.16 19.17 25.71
CA PHE A 106 -6.83 18.85 24.33
C PHE A 106 -5.63 17.91 24.30
N ILE A 107 -5.69 16.90 23.43
CA ILE A 107 -4.57 16.01 23.15
C ILE A 107 -4.23 16.03 21.66
N ILE A 108 -2.96 16.29 21.37
CA ILE A 108 -2.39 16.30 20.01
C ILE A 108 -1.58 15.03 19.81
N LEU A 109 -2.07 14.17 18.93
CA LEU A 109 -1.46 12.90 18.57
C LEU A 109 -0.71 13.04 17.24
N ALA A 110 0.48 12.45 17.20
CA ALA A 110 1.24 12.33 15.96
C ALA A 110 2.34 11.28 16.13
N ASP A 111 2.83 10.73 15.03
CA ASP A 111 4.00 9.85 15.05
C ASP A 111 5.29 10.59 15.40
N SER A 112 6.35 9.80 15.64
CA SER A 112 7.67 10.36 15.90
C SER A 112 8.14 11.21 14.71
N GLY A 113 8.78 12.35 15.00
CA GLY A 113 9.29 13.24 13.96
C GLY A 113 8.26 14.16 13.27
N MET A 114 6.95 13.99 13.50
CA MET A 114 5.91 14.86 12.88
C MET A 114 5.85 16.30 13.43
N GLY A 115 6.68 16.63 14.43
CA GLY A 115 6.88 18.02 14.87
C GLY A 115 6.01 18.49 16.04
N LYS A 116 5.46 17.58 16.86
CA LYS A 116 4.67 17.88 18.08
C LYS A 116 5.28 18.98 18.97
N THR A 117 6.52 18.78 19.43
CA THR A 117 7.28 19.75 20.24
C THR A 117 7.47 21.09 19.51
N THR A 118 7.76 21.04 18.21
CA THR A 118 7.99 22.26 17.41
C THR A 118 6.70 23.08 17.30
N PHE A 119 5.56 22.40 17.12
CA PHE A 119 4.23 23.02 17.13
C PHE A 119 3.94 23.69 18.47
N LEU A 120 4.09 22.99 19.61
CA LEU A 120 3.82 23.57 20.93
C LEU A 120 4.71 24.79 21.21
N LEU A 121 6.01 24.71 20.91
CA LEU A 121 6.93 25.83 21.05
C LEU A 121 6.50 27.03 20.20
N LYS A 122 6.07 26.80 18.96
CA LYS A 122 5.57 27.87 18.09
C LYS A 122 4.28 28.49 18.58
N LEU A 123 3.34 27.68 19.08
CA LEU A 123 2.13 28.16 19.71
C LEU A 123 2.45 29.04 20.93
N PHE A 124 3.34 28.56 21.80
CA PHE A 124 3.82 29.29 22.98
C PHE A 124 4.41 30.65 22.61
N PHE A 125 5.37 30.69 21.67
CA PHE A 125 6.00 31.95 21.26
C PHE A 125 5.03 32.89 20.52
N LYS A 126 4.11 32.36 19.69
CA LYS A 126 3.11 33.18 19.00
C LYS A 126 2.16 33.84 20.01
N TYR A 127 1.73 33.12 21.05
CA TYR A 127 0.91 33.68 22.11
C TYR A 127 1.68 34.69 22.98
N LYS A 128 2.92 34.38 23.39
CA LYS A 128 3.76 35.29 24.19
C LYS A 128 4.04 36.62 23.50
N ARG A 129 4.01 36.69 22.16
CA ARG A 129 4.17 37.93 21.38
C ARG A 129 2.94 38.83 21.35
N LYS A 130 1.77 38.38 21.78
CA LYS A 130 0.58 39.24 21.88
C LYS A 130 0.82 40.36 22.89
N ILE A 131 0.35 41.56 22.55
CA ILE A 131 0.47 42.74 23.43
C ILE A 131 -0.53 42.63 24.58
N LEU A 132 -1.80 42.37 24.25
CA LEU A 132 -2.87 42.15 25.21
C LEU A 132 -3.10 40.64 25.39
N LYS A 133 -2.93 40.16 26.63
CA LYS A 133 -3.11 38.75 27.00
C LYS A 133 -4.15 38.66 28.09
N ARG A 134 -5.21 37.91 27.83
CA ARG A 134 -6.23 37.57 28.84
C ARG A 134 -5.72 36.51 29.82
N TYR A 135 -4.83 35.63 29.36
CA TYR A 135 -4.33 34.49 30.12
C TYR A 135 -2.79 34.44 30.10
N LYS A 136 -2.20 33.86 31.15
CA LYS A 136 -0.80 33.43 31.16
C LYS A 136 -0.67 32.17 30.31
N ILE A 137 0.47 31.96 29.67
CA ILE A 137 0.79 30.69 29.00
C ILE A 137 2.10 30.12 29.56
N ILE A 138 2.13 28.82 29.84
CA ILE A 138 3.24 28.06 30.41
C ILE A 138 3.42 26.78 29.59
N LEU A 139 4.68 26.35 29.37
CA LEU A 139 5.05 25.10 28.71
C LEU A 139 5.90 24.29 29.68
N ILE A 140 5.52 23.04 29.94
CA ILE A 140 6.23 22.10 30.82
C ILE A 140 6.45 20.79 30.06
N PRO A 141 7.69 20.37 29.80
CA PRO A 141 7.99 19.06 29.23
C PRO A 141 7.75 17.95 30.27
N LEU A 142 6.93 16.97 29.95
CA LEU A 142 6.60 15.85 30.86
C LEU A 142 7.73 14.82 30.97
N SER A 143 8.69 14.84 30.04
CA SER A 143 9.92 14.03 30.13
C SER A 143 10.82 14.39 31.32
N GLN A 144 10.58 15.51 31.99
CA GLN A 144 11.32 15.91 33.19
C GLN A 144 10.74 15.27 34.45
N LYS A 145 11.60 14.66 35.28
CA LYS A 145 11.21 14.01 36.54
C LYS A 145 10.41 14.91 37.51
N GLN A 146 10.59 16.24 37.44
CA GLN A 146 9.95 17.21 38.32
C GLN A 146 8.72 17.91 37.70
N ALA A 147 8.23 17.48 36.54
CA ALA A 147 7.17 18.17 35.80
C ALA A 147 5.89 18.41 36.63
N LEU A 148 5.46 17.44 37.45
CA LEU A 148 4.27 17.59 38.30
C LEU A 148 4.47 18.63 39.41
N ASP A 149 5.67 18.72 39.97
CA ASP A 149 6.00 19.75 40.97
C ASP A 149 5.99 21.15 40.36
N GLU A 150 6.40 21.28 39.10
CA GLU A 150 6.30 22.54 38.36
C GLU A 150 4.84 22.95 38.12
N ILE A 151 3.97 22.00 37.75
CA ILE A 151 2.52 22.22 37.58
C ILE A 151 1.91 22.71 38.90
N LYS A 152 2.25 22.08 40.02
CA LYS A 152 1.78 22.44 41.37
C LYS A 152 2.17 23.86 41.76
N LYS A 153 3.38 24.31 41.40
CA LYS A 153 3.92 25.65 41.73
C LYS A 153 3.24 26.78 40.94
N VAL A 154 2.43 26.49 39.92
CA VAL A 154 1.76 27.53 39.12
C VAL A 154 0.68 28.24 39.93
N LYS A 155 0.90 29.54 40.17
CA LYS A 155 -0.12 30.45 40.73
C LYS A 155 -1.13 30.90 39.67
N ASN A 156 -2.37 31.21 40.09
CA ASN A 156 -3.47 31.67 39.24
C ASN A 156 -3.82 30.70 38.09
N LYS A 157 -4.01 29.41 38.42
CA LYS A 157 -4.32 28.34 37.46
C LYS A 157 -5.50 28.71 36.53
N GLN A 158 -6.58 29.27 37.07
CA GLN A 158 -7.80 29.69 36.31
C GLN A 158 -7.55 30.75 35.23
N LYS A 159 -6.44 31.48 35.31
CA LYS A 159 -6.02 32.46 34.28
C LYS A 159 -4.79 32.00 33.50
N THR A 160 -4.56 30.69 33.42
CA THR A 160 -3.37 30.11 32.80
C THR A 160 -3.74 29.01 31.79
N ILE A 161 -3.14 29.12 30.61
CA ILE A 161 -3.07 28.09 29.58
C ILE A 161 -1.80 27.26 29.84
N LEU A 162 -1.95 25.96 29.96
CA LEU A 162 -0.87 25.01 30.20
C LEU A 162 -0.63 24.16 28.95
N LEU A 163 0.64 24.13 28.50
CA LEU A 163 1.11 23.25 27.45
C LEU A 163 1.99 22.16 28.08
N LEU A 164 1.68 20.91 27.81
CA LEU A 164 2.40 19.73 28.30
C LEU A 164 2.98 18.99 27.10
N ASP A 165 4.31 18.83 27.05
CA ASP A 165 4.98 18.21 25.89
C ASP A 165 5.51 16.80 26.20
N CYS A 166 5.40 15.90 25.23
CA CYS A 166 5.94 14.53 25.24
C CYS A 166 5.44 13.67 26.41
N PHE A 167 4.12 13.45 26.51
CA PHE A 167 3.56 12.53 27.50
C PHE A 167 4.10 11.10 27.35
N ASP A 168 4.37 10.68 26.11
CA ASP A 168 5.00 9.40 25.77
C ASP A 168 6.44 9.24 26.31
N GLU A 169 7.08 10.32 26.75
CA GLU A 169 8.42 10.31 27.34
C GLU A 169 8.40 10.47 28.88
N ASP A 170 7.23 10.55 29.52
CA ASP A 170 7.09 10.57 30.99
C ASP A 170 7.32 9.15 31.55
N THR A 171 8.36 8.98 32.38
CA THR A 171 8.74 7.67 32.91
C THR A 171 7.64 7.00 33.72
N ARG A 172 6.80 7.76 34.44
CA ARG A 172 5.66 7.19 35.18
C ARG A 172 4.52 6.85 34.25
N ALA A 173 4.32 7.62 33.18
CA ALA A 173 3.32 7.29 32.18
C ALA A 173 3.68 5.99 31.43
N MET A 174 4.97 5.71 31.21
CA MET A 174 5.42 4.43 30.66
C MET A 174 5.17 3.24 31.60
N GLU A 175 5.03 3.46 32.91
CA GLU A 175 4.74 2.43 33.91
C GLU A 175 3.22 2.22 34.07
N ASP A 176 2.48 3.30 34.25
CA ASP A 176 1.01 3.32 34.37
C ASP A 176 0.46 4.66 33.87
N TYR A 177 0.07 4.69 32.59
CA TYR A 177 -0.42 5.91 31.97
C TYR A 177 -1.77 6.37 32.53
N ILE A 178 -2.63 5.46 33.02
CA ILE A 178 -3.95 5.80 33.54
C ILE A 178 -3.79 6.50 34.89
N ALA A 179 -2.99 5.92 35.80
CA ALA A 179 -2.67 6.55 37.08
C ALA A 179 -1.95 7.88 36.88
N ARG A 180 -0.98 7.94 35.96
CA ARG A 180 -0.24 9.18 35.70
C ARG A 180 -1.10 10.28 35.09
N LEU A 181 -1.96 9.95 34.12
CA LEU A 181 -2.91 10.89 33.54
C LEU A 181 -3.90 11.38 34.60
N THR A 182 -4.32 10.49 35.51
CA THR A 182 -5.16 10.82 36.67
C THR A 182 -4.51 11.86 37.58
N GLU A 183 -3.24 11.67 37.94
CA GLU A 183 -2.48 12.66 38.72
C GLU A 183 -2.43 14.03 38.01
N ILE A 184 -2.13 14.03 36.71
CA ILE A 184 -2.03 15.26 35.91
C ILE A 184 -3.38 15.98 35.88
N CYS A 185 -4.46 15.28 35.54
CA CYS A 185 -5.80 15.84 35.47
C CYS A 185 -6.25 16.45 36.81
N ASN A 186 -5.99 15.78 37.93
CA ASN A 186 -6.30 16.31 39.26
C ASN A 186 -5.53 17.61 39.54
N GLU A 187 -4.25 17.67 39.18
CA GLU A 187 -3.43 18.87 39.38
C GLU A 187 -3.75 20.02 38.41
N THR A 188 -4.36 19.69 37.27
CA THR A 188 -4.68 20.65 36.21
C THR A 188 -6.15 21.09 36.16
N GLU A 189 -7.01 20.56 37.02
CA GLU A 189 -8.47 20.84 37.02
C GLU A 189 -8.81 22.34 37.04
N LEU A 190 -8.00 23.16 37.72
CA LEU A 190 -8.23 24.59 37.84
C LEU A 190 -7.66 25.41 36.67
N PHE A 191 -6.97 24.82 35.71
CA PHE A 191 -6.39 25.58 34.59
C PHE A 191 -7.44 25.99 33.56
N PHE A 192 -7.24 27.12 32.88
CA PHE A 192 -8.18 27.55 31.84
C PHE A 192 -8.20 26.58 30.65
N LYS A 193 -7.02 26.17 30.18
CA LYS A 193 -6.83 25.24 29.07
C LYS A 193 -5.60 24.37 29.33
N VAL A 194 -5.66 23.11 28.95
CA VAL A 194 -4.55 22.15 29.02
C VAL A 194 -4.40 21.51 27.65
N ILE A 195 -3.23 21.66 27.03
CA ILE A 195 -2.92 21.05 25.73
C ILE A 195 -1.75 20.10 25.94
N MET A 196 -1.93 18.83 25.60
CA MET A 196 -0.95 17.78 25.75
C MET A 196 -0.52 17.23 24.39
N THR A 197 0.75 16.91 24.20
CA THR A 197 1.21 16.13 23.04
C THR A 197 1.58 14.70 23.45
N CYS A 198 1.26 13.74 22.59
CA CYS A 198 1.60 12.34 22.77
C CYS A 198 1.85 11.66 21.42
N ARG A 199 2.59 10.55 21.40
CA ARG A 199 2.59 9.65 20.23
C ARG A 199 1.21 9.00 20.09
N THR A 200 0.69 8.92 18.86
CA THR A 200 -0.56 8.20 18.54
C THR A 200 -0.53 6.79 19.12
N GLN A 201 0.64 6.18 18.99
CA GLN A 201 1.00 4.82 19.28
C GLN A 201 1.23 4.47 20.76
N PHE A 202 1.12 5.44 21.68
CA PHE A 202 1.44 5.25 23.10
C PHE A 202 0.33 4.54 23.88
N PHE A 203 -0.92 4.79 23.51
CA PHE A 203 -2.08 4.18 24.15
C PHE A 203 -2.31 2.76 23.58
N PRO A 204 -2.49 1.73 24.43
CA PRO A 204 -2.85 0.38 23.96
C PRO A 204 -4.32 0.39 23.49
N ASP A 205 -4.57 -0.03 22.24
CA ASP A 205 -5.88 0.13 21.57
C ASP A 205 -7.03 -0.70 22.19
N SER A 206 -8.23 -0.09 22.20
CA SER A 206 -9.55 -0.67 21.82
C SER A 206 -10.64 -1.11 22.83
N GLU A 207 -10.72 -0.62 24.07
CA GLU A 207 -12.01 -0.64 24.81
C GLU A 207 -12.59 0.74 25.17
N ASN A 208 -11.80 1.81 25.09
CA ASN A 208 -12.23 3.16 25.49
C ASN A 208 -11.97 4.25 24.43
N GLU A 209 -11.66 3.87 23.19
CA GLU A 209 -11.37 4.82 22.12
C GLU A 209 -12.60 5.01 21.21
N PRO A 210 -13.27 6.19 21.22
CA PRO A 210 -14.32 6.47 20.25
C PRO A 210 -13.67 6.66 18.87
N ARG A 211 -13.85 5.68 17.99
CA ARG A 211 -13.29 5.65 16.63
C ARG A 211 -13.81 6.78 15.70
N ILE A 212 -14.77 7.60 16.16
CA ILE A 212 -15.49 8.56 15.30
C ILE A 212 -15.65 9.96 15.94
N THR A 213 -15.57 10.15 17.26
CA THR A 213 -16.12 11.37 17.89
C THR A 213 -15.13 12.49 18.20
N GLY A 214 -13.84 12.37 17.81
CA GLY A 214 -12.83 13.41 18.06
C GLY A 214 -12.61 13.72 19.55
N LYS A 215 -13.05 12.83 20.46
CA LYS A 215 -13.00 13.00 21.91
C LYS A 215 -12.54 11.70 22.57
N MET A 216 -11.61 11.78 23.51
CA MET A 216 -11.18 10.66 24.35
C MET A 216 -11.71 10.86 25.77
N LYS A 217 -12.35 9.83 26.34
CA LYS A 217 -12.82 9.85 27.72
C LYS A 217 -11.92 8.98 28.57
N PHE A 218 -11.33 9.58 29.61
CA PHE A 218 -10.58 8.84 30.62
C PHE A 218 -11.36 8.82 31.92
N GLY A 219 -11.58 7.62 32.46
CA GLY A 219 -12.07 7.44 33.82
C GLY A 219 -10.97 7.82 34.80
N VAL A 220 -11.09 8.99 35.43
CA VAL A 220 -10.12 9.53 36.38
C VAL A 220 -10.77 9.59 37.75
N GLY A 221 -10.64 8.50 38.53
CA GLY A 221 -11.29 8.37 39.84
C GLY A 221 -12.82 8.34 39.75
N LYS A 222 -13.52 9.31 40.35
CA LYS A 222 -15.00 9.45 40.28
C LYS A 222 -15.49 10.36 39.14
N LYS A 223 -14.59 10.93 38.32
CA LYS A 223 -14.90 11.89 37.26
C LYS A 223 -14.43 11.37 35.90
N ASN A 224 -15.21 11.62 34.86
CA ASN A 224 -14.79 11.40 33.48
C ASN A 224 -14.22 12.70 32.92
N VAL A 225 -12.95 12.71 32.55
CA VAL A 225 -12.32 13.85 31.85
C VAL A 225 -12.37 13.57 30.36
N GLU A 226 -12.91 14.54 29.60
CA GLU A 226 -13.01 14.46 28.15
C GLU A 226 -11.92 15.32 27.49
N PHE A 227 -11.06 14.69 26.71
CA PHE A 227 -10.04 15.35 25.90
C PHE A 227 -10.54 15.49 24.47
N GLU A 228 -10.46 16.70 23.90
CA GLU A 228 -10.58 16.86 22.45
C GLU A 228 -9.31 16.36 21.77
N LYS A 229 -9.47 15.41 20.84
CA LYS A 229 -8.39 14.70 20.15
C LYS A 229 -8.18 15.31 18.77
N TYR A 230 -6.93 15.61 18.45
CA TYR A 230 -6.51 16.03 17.12
C TYR A 230 -5.22 15.33 16.70
N TYR A 231 -5.14 14.97 15.43
CA TYR A 231 -3.97 14.37 14.80
C TYR A 231 -3.20 15.39 13.98
N ILE A 232 -1.86 15.34 13.99
CA ILE A 232 -1.04 16.12 13.07
C ILE A 232 -1.03 15.43 11.70
N LEU A 233 -1.37 16.18 10.65
CA LEU A 233 -1.33 15.68 9.28
C LEU A 233 0.10 15.65 8.72
N PRO A 234 0.45 14.67 7.87
CA PRO A 234 1.70 14.69 7.10
C PRO A 234 1.83 15.94 6.21
N PHE A 235 3.06 16.32 5.90
CA PHE A 235 3.33 17.47 5.03
C PHE A 235 3.05 17.16 3.56
N ARG A 236 2.41 18.10 2.88
CA ARG A 236 2.23 18.13 1.42
C ARG A 236 3.52 18.49 0.69
N ASP A 237 3.56 18.29 -0.62
CA ASP A 237 4.67 18.70 -1.49
C ASP A 237 5.05 20.18 -1.31
N SER A 238 4.03 21.05 -1.21
CA SER A 238 4.21 22.50 -1.02
C SER A 238 4.84 22.83 0.35
N GLU A 239 4.44 22.10 1.38
CA GLU A 239 4.92 22.23 2.76
C GLU A 239 6.34 21.69 2.92
N ILE A 240 6.65 20.54 2.31
CA ILE A 240 7.99 19.96 2.21
C ILE A 240 8.92 20.94 1.50
N ARG A 241 8.49 21.48 0.34
CA ARG A 241 9.25 22.49 -0.39
C ARG A 241 9.53 23.71 0.48
N MET A 242 8.53 24.20 1.24
CA MET A 242 8.71 25.33 2.14
C MET A 242 9.69 25.01 3.28
N TYR A 243 9.58 23.82 3.89
CA TYR A 243 10.48 23.37 4.95
C TYR A 243 11.93 23.33 4.45
N LEU A 244 12.17 22.68 3.31
CA LEU A 244 13.51 22.54 2.73
C LEU A 244 14.09 23.89 2.28
N LYS A 245 13.25 24.79 1.73
CA LYS A 245 13.67 26.17 1.44
C LYS A 245 14.16 26.86 2.72
N LYS A 246 13.39 26.82 3.81
CA LYS A 246 13.81 27.42 5.09
C LYS A 246 15.09 26.78 5.65
N LYS A 247 15.27 25.48 5.45
CA LYS A 247 16.41 24.71 5.97
C LYS A 247 17.71 24.97 5.21
N TYR A 248 17.66 25.08 3.87
CA TYR A 248 18.86 25.09 3.01
C TYR A 248 19.03 26.35 2.16
N TYR A 249 17.94 27.02 1.76
CA TYR A 249 18.00 28.18 0.87
C TYR A 249 18.36 29.47 1.64
N PRO A 250 19.10 30.43 1.04
CA PRO A 250 19.66 30.44 -0.33
C PRO A 250 21.00 29.71 -0.49
N PHE A 251 21.70 29.41 0.60
CA PHE A 251 23.13 29.07 0.54
C PHE A 251 23.45 27.63 0.11
N LYS A 252 22.49 26.69 0.17
CA LYS A 252 22.69 25.27 -0.15
C LYS A 252 21.70 24.76 -1.20
N LYS A 253 21.66 25.40 -2.38
CA LYS A 253 20.74 25.07 -3.48
C LYS A 253 20.81 23.59 -3.91
N SER A 254 22.01 23.05 -4.11
CA SER A 254 22.19 21.62 -4.46
C SER A 254 21.62 20.67 -3.40
N LYS A 255 21.86 20.94 -2.11
CA LYS A 255 21.29 20.13 -1.01
C LYS A 255 19.77 20.22 -0.97
N PHE A 256 19.19 21.39 -1.26
CA PHE A 256 17.74 21.56 -1.41
C PHE A 256 17.18 20.68 -2.54
N GLU A 257 17.78 20.74 -3.74
CA GLU A 257 17.31 19.99 -4.91
C GLU A 257 17.41 18.48 -4.68
N ARG A 258 18.54 17.99 -4.14
CA ARG A 258 18.71 16.57 -3.79
C ARG A 258 17.70 16.12 -2.73
N SER A 259 17.50 16.91 -1.68
CA SER A 259 16.52 16.60 -0.63
C SER A 259 15.10 16.51 -1.18
N PHE A 260 14.73 17.46 -2.03
CA PHE A 260 13.39 17.54 -2.59
C PHE A 260 13.12 16.38 -3.54
N LYS A 261 14.10 16.01 -4.39
CA LYS A 261 14.01 14.84 -5.27
C LYS A 261 13.84 13.54 -4.47
N LEU A 262 14.66 13.33 -3.43
CA LEU A 262 14.60 12.11 -2.59
C LEU A 262 13.22 11.91 -1.97
N ILE A 263 12.62 12.98 -1.42
CA ILE A 263 11.33 12.88 -0.73
C ILE A 263 10.16 12.71 -1.72
N LEU A 264 10.23 13.35 -2.89
CA LEU A 264 9.20 13.17 -3.94
C LEU A 264 9.19 11.78 -4.54
N ASN A 265 10.33 11.08 -4.55
CA ASN A 265 10.40 9.71 -5.02
C ASN A 265 9.69 8.73 -4.07
N CYS A 266 9.25 9.15 -2.88
CA CYS A 266 8.55 8.27 -1.93
C CYS A 266 7.02 8.34 -2.12
N PRO A 267 6.36 7.19 -2.41
CA PRO A 267 4.94 7.16 -2.79
C PRO A 267 4.01 7.55 -1.63
N GLN A 268 4.32 7.13 -0.40
CA GLN A 268 3.44 7.37 0.75
C GLN A 268 3.76 8.67 1.49
N LEU A 269 2.72 9.48 1.73
CA LEU A 269 2.82 10.76 2.45
C LEU A 269 3.28 10.58 3.91
N VAL A 270 2.83 9.51 4.57
CA VAL A 270 3.06 9.24 6.00
C VAL A 270 4.55 9.04 6.32
N VAL A 271 5.33 8.56 5.35
CA VAL A 271 6.76 8.29 5.47
C VAL A 271 7.59 9.59 5.46
N ARG A 272 7.07 10.65 4.83
CA ARG A 272 7.85 11.85 4.52
C ARG A 272 8.35 12.62 5.75
N PRO A 273 7.59 12.76 6.85
CA PRO A 273 8.10 13.35 8.10
C PRO A 273 9.31 12.59 8.67
N MET A 274 9.28 11.26 8.63
CA MET A 274 10.41 10.43 9.05
C MET A 274 11.63 10.74 8.17
N LEU A 275 11.50 10.67 6.85
CA LEU A 275 12.59 10.98 5.92
C LEU A 275 13.14 12.40 6.11
N LEU A 276 12.29 13.40 6.33
CA LEU A 276 12.72 14.77 6.62
C LEU A 276 13.58 14.88 7.89
N SER A 277 13.32 14.03 8.89
CA SER A 277 14.08 14.00 10.14
C SER A 277 15.48 13.39 9.97
N TYR A 278 15.65 12.53 8.95
CA TYR A 278 16.89 11.83 8.60
C TYR A 278 17.55 12.31 7.30
N ILE A 279 16.97 13.31 6.62
CA ILE A 279 17.41 13.76 5.30
C ILE A 279 18.86 14.24 5.26
N ASP A 280 19.37 14.81 6.36
CA ASP A 280 20.77 15.21 6.43
C ASP A 280 21.73 14.02 6.48
N ASP A 281 21.32 12.92 7.13
CA ASP A 281 22.10 11.69 7.24
C ASP A 281 22.11 10.94 5.89
N LEU A 282 20.96 10.92 5.20
CA LEU A 282 20.84 10.34 3.85
C LEU A 282 21.66 11.10 2.80
N LEU A 283 21.94 12.39 3.04
CA LEU A 283 22.70 13.27 2.15
C LEU A 283 24.13 13.54 2.65
N GLU A 284 24.61 12.78 3.63
CA GLU A 284 25.99 12.87 4.11
C GLU A 284 26.97 12.53 3.00
N ASP A 285 26.68 11.48 2.24
CA ASP A 285 27.39 11.12 1.02
C ASP A 285 26.93 12.03 -0.14
N THR A 286 27.86 12.84 -0.65
CA THR A 286 27.57 13.79 -1.73
C THR A 286 27.44 13.16 -3.11
N GLU A 287 28.03 11.98 -3.29
CA GLU A 287 28.08 11.29 -4.58
C GLU A 287 26.96 10.27 -4.71
N ARG A 288 26.49 9.72 -3.59
CA ARG A 288 25.38 8.76 -3.59
C ARG A 288 24.10 9.34 -4.19
N LYS A 289 23.56 8.61 -5.15
CA LYS A 289 22.23 8.81 -5.74
C LYS A 289 21.32 7.69 -5.26
N TYR A 290 20.03 8.02 -5.21
CA TYR A 290 18.97 7.10 -4.85
C TYR A 290 18.04 7.04 -6.04
N ASP A 291 18.05 5.93 -6.75
CA ASP A 291 17.27 5.76 -7.96
C ASP A 291 15.89 5.18 -7.66
N ASN A 292 15.75 4.53 -6.50
CA ASN A 292 14.54 3.84 -6.08
C ASN A 292 14.28 4.00 -4.56
N VAL A 293 13.08 3.67 -4.11
CA VAL A 293 12.64 3.87 -2.71
C VAL A 293 13.33 2.88 -1.78
N TYR A 294 13.51 1.63 -2.22
CA TYR A 294 14.24 0.62 -1.48
C TYR A 294 15.63 1.11 -1.05
N GLU A 295 16.41 1.72 -1.95
CA GLU A 295 17.75 2.25 -1.62
C GLU A 295 17.70 3.34 -0.54
N ILE A 296 16.65 4.17 -0.53
CA ILE A 296 16.46 5.19 0.51
C ILE A 296 16.27 4.51 1.86
N TYR A 297 15.44 3.46 1.91
CA TYR A 297 15.15 2.71 3.13
C TYR A 297 16.33 1.88 3.62
N GLU A 298 17.03 1.22 2.70
CA GLU A 298 18.26 0.48 3.00
C GLU A 298 19.26 1.41 3.69
N GLN A 299 19.43 2.62 3.17
CA GLN A 299 20.33 3.61 3.76
C GLN A 299 19.84 4.20 5.07
N LEU A 300 18.53 4.43 5.19
CA LEU A 300 17.92 4.88 6.42
C LEU A 300 18.15 3.87 7.54
N VAL A 301 17.83 2.60 7.30
CA VAL A 301 17.98 1.49 8.26
C VAL A 301 19.44 1.28 8.61
N ARG A 302 20.35 1.30 7.61
CA ARG A 302 21.80 1.19 7.85
C ARG A 302 22.29 2.30 8.78
N LYS A 303 21.98 3.57 8.48
CA LYS A 303 22.36 4.72 9.32
C LYS A 303 21.73 4.66 10.71
N TRP A 304 20.58 4.00 10.85
CA TRP A 304 19.96 3.78 12.15
C TRP A 304 20.73 2.77 12.99
N ILE A 305 21.00 1.61 12.40
CA ILE A 305 21.73 0.53 13.06
C ILE A 305 23.14 0.98 13.46
N GLU A 306 23.85 1.71 12.59
CA GLU A 306 25.16 2.30 12.89
C GLU A 306 25.14 3.19 14.15
N ARG A 307 24.03 3.90 14.38
CA ARG A 307 23.87 4.79 15.55
C ARG A 307 23.53 4.04 16.82
N GLU A 308 22.72 2.98 16.73
CA GLU A 308 22.18 2.27 17.89
C GLU A 308 23.06 1.13 18.37
N ALA A 309 23.70 0.41 17.46
CA ALA A 309 24.37 -0.83 17.81
C ALA A 309 25.68 -0.63 18.59
N LEU A 310 26.23 0.61 18.67
CA LEU A 310 27.47 1.08 19.32
C LEU A 310 28.77 0.30 18.97
N LYS A 311 28.72 -1.03 18.79
CA LYS A 311 29.80 -1.95 18.44
C LYS A 311 29.36 -3.15 17.57
N ASN A 312 28.07 -3.52 17.47
CA ASN A 312 27.65 -4.77 16.80
C ASN A 312 26.45 -4.64 15.84
N ASN A 313 26.69 -4.03 14.67
CA ASN A 313 25.63 -3.72 13.69
C ASN A 313 24.90 -4.95 13.15
N LYS A 314 25.59 -6.09 12.98
CA LYS A 314 25.03 -7.29 12.36
C LYS A 314 23.93 -7.93 13.23
N LEU A 315 24.18 -8.07 14.54
CA LEU A 315 23.20 -8.68 15.44
C LEU A 315 21.92 -7.84 15.55
N LEU A 316 22.04 -6.50 15.60
CA LEU A 316 20.85 -5.63 15.68
C LEU A 316 19.99 -5.73 14.41
N TYR A 317 20.62 -5.89 13.24
CA TYR A 317 19.91 -6.10 11.99
C TYR A 317 19.14 -7.44 12.03
N GLU A 318 19.81 -8.55 12.33
CA GLU A 318 19.21 -9.88 12.36
C GLU A 318 18.10 -10.00 13.40
N PHE A 319 18.29 -9.39 14.57
CA PHE A 319 17.26 -9.25 15.60
C PHE A 319 16.03 -8.50 15.09
N SER A 320 16.24 -7.41 14.34
CA SER A 320 15.14 -6.62 13.78
C SER A 320 14.39 -7.40 12.69
N GLU A 321 15.12 -8.15 11.85
CA GLU A 321 14.52 -9.05 10.86
C GLU A 321 13.65 -10.13 11.55
N LYS A 322 14.12 -10.73 12.65
CA LYS A 322 13.34 -11.69 13.43
C LYS A 322 12.15 -11.09 14.17
N ALA A 323 12.29 -9.88 14.71
CA ALA A 323 11.19 -9.17 15.30
C ALA A 323 10.07 -8.91 14.27
N ALA A 324 10.46 -8.51 13.05
CA ALA A 324 9.54 -8.30 11.95
C ALA A 324 8.81 -9.58 11.54
N GLU A 325 9.54 -10.68 11.36
CA GLU A 325 8.98 -12.00 11.06
C GLU A 325 7.97 -12.44 12.12
N TYR A 326 8.31 -12.31 13.40
CA TYR A 326 7.39 -12.64 14.50
C TYR A 326 6.09 -11.82 14.41
N MET A 327 6.20 -10.50 14.24
CA MET A 327 5.05 -9.60 14.13
C MET A 327 4.12 -10.02 12.98
N TYR A 328 4.69 -10.31 11.81
CA TYR A 328 3.93 -10.72 10.63
C TYR A 328 3.22 -12.07 10.82
N LEU A 329 3.94 -13.10 11.28
CA LEU A 329 3.38 -14.44 11.47
C LEU A 329 2.27 -14.47 12.54
N ASN A 330 2.36 -13.62 13.55
CA ASN A 330 1.35 -13.50 14.60
C ASN A 330 0.26 -12.46 14.29
N LYS A 331 0.26 -11.87 13.08
CA LYS A 331 -0.70 -10.83 12.65
C LYS A 331 -0.82 -9.67 13.65
N THR A 332 0.31 -9.21 14.17
CA THR A 332 0.41 -8.14 15.17
C THR A 332 1.50 -7.15 14.79
N ILE A 333 1.39 -5.90 15.23
CA ILE A 333 2.45 -4.89 15.10
C ILE A 333 3.26 -4.74 16.40
N TYR A 334 2.95 -5.54 17.42
CA TYR A 334 3.57 -5.49 18.75
C TYR A 334 4.24 -6.82 19.11
N ILE A 335 5.34 -6.74 19.86
CA ILE A 335 5.99 -7.87 20.52
C ILE A 335 5.90 -7.65 22.03
N GLY A 336 5.35 -8.63 22.73
CA GLY A 336 5.23 -8.59 24.18
C GLY A 336 6.58 -8.56 24.90
N GLY A 337 6.60 -8.00 26.11
CA GLY A 337 7.81 -7.83 26.92
C GLY A 337 8.60 -9.14 27.14
N THR A 338 7.91 -10.27 27.36
CA THR A 338 8.59 -11.56 27.54
C THR A 338 9.22 -12.07 26.24
N GLN A 339 8.51 -11.92 25.13
CA GLN A 339 8.96 -12.37 23.81
C GLN A 339 10.16 -11.56 23.33
N ILE A 340 10.13 -10.24 23.50
CA ILE A 340 11.25 -9.37 23.13
C ILE A 340 12.48 -9.65 24.00
N GLU A 341 12.30 -9.94 25.30
CA GLU A 341 13.40 -10.29 26.20
C GLU A 341 14.08 -11.59 25.79
N ASN A 342 13.29 -12.58 25.37
CA ASN A 342 13.84 -13.84 24.84
C ASN A 342 14.65 -13.60 23.56
N LEU A 343 14.12 -12.78 22.64
CA LEU A 343 14.81 -12.41 21.41
C LEU A 343 16.10 -11.60 21.71
N CYS A 344 16.07 -10.73 22.72
CA CYS A 344 17.23 -9.96 23.17
C CYS A 344 18.32 -10.87 23.74
N LYS A 345 17.96 -11.93 24.48
CA LYS A 345 18.92 -12.93 24.98
C LYS A 345 19.55 -13.71 23.84
N GLU A 346 18.75 -14.14 22.87
CA GLU A 346 19.21 -14.88 21.69
C GLU A 346 20.26 -14.09 20.89
N TYR A 347 19.97 -12.82 20.62
CA TYR A 347 20.85 -11.95 19.82
C TYR A 347 21.85 -11.13 20.65
N SER A 348 21.92 -11.34 21.97
CA SER A 348 22.79 -10.58 22.90
C SER A 348 22.63 -9.05 22.78
N ILE A 349 21.39 -8.57 22.67
CA ILE A 349 21.03 -7.15 22.52
C ILE A 349 20.49 -6.60 23.84
N ASN A 350 20.81 -5.33 24.14
CA ASN A 350 20.27 -4.60 25.26
C ASN A 350 19.46 -3.39 24.78
N LEU A 351 18.14 -3.47 24.87
CA LEU A 351 17.22 -2.40 24.42
C LEU A 351 17.06 -1.25 25.44
N ARG A 352 17.34 -1.46 26.74
CA ARG A 352 17.08 -0.45 27.80
C ARG A 352 17.82 0.87 27.60
N GLY A 353 18.92 0.88 26.83
CA GLY A 353 19.67 2.10 26.47
C GLY A 353 19.25 2.77 25.15
N ILE A 354 18.41 2.09 24.37
CA ILE A 354 17.97 2.48 23.02
C ILE A 354 16.55 3.08 23.09
N GLU A 355 15.68 2.52 23.93
CA GLU A 355 14.23 2.83 24.04
C GLU A 355 13.87 4.28 24.36
N ALA A 356 14.72 5.03 25.06
CA ALA A 356 14.41 6.37 25.56
C ALA A 356 14.81 7.52 24.62
N LYS A 357 15.12 7.22 23.34
CA LYS A 357 15.54 8.24 22.37
C LYS A 357 14.42 8.50 21.36
N SER A 358 14.19 9.78 21.02
CA SER A 358 13.19 10.21 20.02
C SER A 358 13.39 9.65 18.60
N ARG A 359 14.48 8.89 18.38
CA ARG A 359 14.94 8.34 17.10
C ARG A 359 15.28 6.86 17.20
N SER A 360 14.72 6.09 18.14
CA SER A 360 14.99 4.65 18.24
C SER A 360 14.32 3.86 17.11
N LEU A 361 14.88 2.71 16.73
CA LEU A 361 14.31 1.77 15.74
C LEU A 361 13.06 1.05 16.28
N LEU A 362 13.12 0.61 17.54
CA LEU A 362 11.99 0.06 18.28
C LEU A 362 11.54 1.03 19.38
N ASN A 363 10.24 1.11 19.57
CA ASN A 363 9.59 1.90 20.62
C ASN A 363 8.78 1.00 21.53
N ARG A 364 8.81 1.30 22.82
CA ARG A 364 8.03 0.62 23.86
C ARG A 364 6.74 1.40 24.15
N ASN A 365 5.60 0.73 24.25
CA ASN A 365 4.32 1.33 24.68
C ASN A 365 4.19 1.29 26.23
N ALA A 366 3.13 1.89 26.76
CA ALA A 366 2.86 1.87 28.21
C ALA A 366 2.51 0.47 28.75
N GLY A 367 2.04 -0.45 27.89
CA GLY A 367 1.81 -1.85 28.25
C GLY A 367 3.09 -2.69 28.37
N GLY A 368 4.23 -2.13 27.97
CA GLY A 368 5.53 -2.81 27.96
C GLY A 368 5.84 -3.57 26.68
N ASP A 369 4.98 -3.50 25.66
CA ASP A 369 5.17 -4.12 24.35
C ASP A 369 6.01 -3.21 23.43
N TYR A 370 6.64 -3.83 22.44
CA TYR A 370 7.58 -3.20 21.53
C TYR A 370 7.04 -3.20 20.11
N LYS A 371 7.29 -2.13 19.36
CA LYS A 371 7.01 -2.05 17.93
C LYS A 371 8.04 -1.24 17.18
N PHE A 372 8.10 -1.41 15.86
CA PHE A 372 8.91 -0.55 15.02
C PHE A 372 8.48 0.91 15.09
N ALA A 373 9.45 1.81 14.99
CA ALA A 373 9.21 3.25 15.02
C ALA A 373 8.29 3.73 13.90
N HIS A 374 8.25 2.99 12.80
CA HIS A 374 7.34 3.18 11.70
C HIS A 374 7.05 1.84 11.02
N LYS A 375 5.80 1.61 10.62
CA LYS A 375 5.34 0.37 9.96
C LYS A 375 6.11 0.06 8.68
N SER A 376 6.46 1.07 7.89
CA SER A 376 7.26 0.85 6.68
C SER A 376 8.67 0.30 6.92
N ILE A 377 9.21 0.42 8.14
CA ILE A 377 10.50 -0.20 8.52
C ILE A 377 10.30 -1.68 8.82
N LEU A 378 9.21 -2.02 9.51
CA LEU A 378 8.77 -3.41 9.66
C LEU A 378 8.67 -4.04 8.26
N GLU A 379 7.96 -3.38 7.35
CA GLU A 379 7.77 -3.83 5.97
C GLU A 379 9.08 -3.96 5.17
N PHE A 380 10.05 -3.07 5.40
CA PHE A 380 11.38 -3.20 4.84
C PHE A 380 12.09 -4.49 5.31
N PHE A 381 12.03 -4.81 6.61
CA PHE A 381 12.61 -6.05 7.12
C PHE A 381 11.85 -7.30 6.63
N LEU A 382 10.53 -7.21 6.46
CA LEU A 382 9.74 -8.28 5.85
C LEU A 382 10.18 -8.54 4.39
N TYR A 383 10.41 -7.47 3.62
CA TYR A 383 10.95 -7.58 2.27
C TYR A 383 12.32 -8.26 2.29
N GLU A 384 13.23 -7.81 3.15
CA GLU A 384 14.58 -8.35 3.27
C GLU A 384 14.59 -9.84 3.63
N LYS A 385 13.70 -10.23 4.55
CA LYS A 385 13.48 -11.62 4.92
C LYS A 385 12.94 -12.42 3.73
N ALA A 386 11.91 -11.93 3.05
CA ALA A 386 11.31 -12.59 1.89
C ALA A 386 12.30 -12.76 0.74
N TYR A 387 13.18 -11.77 0.54
CA TYR A 387 14.20 -11.80 -0.49
C TYR A 387 15.23 -12.91 -0.26
N LYS A 388 15.56 -13.21 1.00
CA LYS A 388 16.58 -14.22 1.39
C LYS A 388 15.99 -15.60 1.66
N ASP A 389 14.75 -15.65 2.15
CA ASP A 389 14.10 -16.87 2.64
C ASP A 389 12.89 -17.23 1.78
N PHE A 390 13.05 -18.34 1.05
CA PHE A 390 12.02 -18.87 0.16
C PHE A 390 10.76 -19.33 0.89
N GLU A 391 10.87 -19.97 2.05
CA GLU A 391 9.69 -20.44 2.80
C GLU A 391 8.91 -19.24 3.33
N PHE A 392 9.61 -18.20 3.79
CA PHE A 392 8.95 -16.97 4.21
C PHE A 392 8.27 -16.24 3.05
N ARG A 393 8.90 -16.23 1.86
CA ARG A 393 8.31 -15.66 0.65
C ARG A 393 6.99 -16.33 0.26
N LYS A 394 6.92 -17.66 0.35
CA LYS A 394 5.66 -18.39 0.13
C LYS A 394 4.55 -17.89 1.04
N VAL A 395 4.85 -17.70 2.32
CA VAL A 395 3.87 -17.24 3.32
C VAL A 395 3.35 -15.85 2.94
N ILE A 396 4.24 -14.94 2.53
CA ILE A 396 3.84 -13.61 2.06
C ILE A 396 2.93 -13.69 0.84
N VAL A 397 3.31 -14.46 -0.17
CA VAL A 397 2.53 -14.61 -1.41
C VAL A 397 1.15 -15.23 -1.11
N SER A 398 1.08 -16.22 -0.22
CA SER A 398 -0.19 -16.87 0.14
C SER A 398 -1.13 -16.00 0.96
N ASN A 399 -0.59 -15.11 1.81
CA ASN A 399 -1.40 -14.23 2.67
C ASN A 399 -1.83 -12.95 1.95
N GLY A 400 -1.14 -12.57 0.87
CA GLY A 400 -1.33 -11.31 0.17
C GLY A 400 -0.74 -10.11 0.91
N PHE A 401 -1.01 -8.91 0.37
CA PHE A 401 -0.37 -7.64 0.79
C PHE A 401 -1.32 -6.66 1.50
N SER A 402 -2.55 -7.06 1.78
CA SER A 402 -3.51 -6.17 2.46
C SER A 402 -2.94 -5.71 3.80
N GLY A 403 -2.79 -4.40 3.98
CA GLY A 403 -2.15 -3.82 5.15
C GLY A 403 -0.63 -3.91 5.16
N TYR A 404 0.04 -4.17 4.04
CA TYR A 404 1.50 -4.19 3.88
C TYR A 404 1.91 -3.56 2.53
N GLU A 405 1.46 -2.33 2.28
CA GLU A 405 1.57 -1.63 1.00
C GLU A 405 3.02 -1.25 0.64
N MET A 406 3.86 -0.91 1.62
CA MET A 406 5.29 -0.65 1.38
C MET A 406 6.05 -1.93 1.08
N LEU A 407 5.69 -3.06 1.70
CA LEU A 407 6.25 -4.38 1.38
C LEU A 407 5.96 -4.73 -0.08
N GLU A 408 4.71 -4.60 -0.53
CA GLU A 408 4.32 -4.81 -1.92
C GLU A 408 5.14 -3.91 -2.85
N TYR A 409 5.25 -2.62 -2.52
CA TYR A 409 6.04 -1.67 -3.30
C TYR A 409 7.52 -2.07 -3.41
N PHE A 410 8.15 -2.47 -2.30
CA PHE A 410 9.55 -2.93 -2.33
C PHE A 410 9.74 -4.17 -3.20
N ILE A 411 8.81 -5.15 -3.10
CA ILE A 411 8.86 -6.35 -3.93
C ILE A 411 8.75 -5.99 -5.41
N ILE A 412 7.77 -5.15 -5.77
CA ILE A 412 7.54 -4.70 -7.15
C ILE A 412 8.77 -4.00 -7.71
N GLU A 413 9.25 -2.98 -7.00
CA GLU A 413 10.36 -2.13 -7.44
C GLU A 413 11.65 -2.94 -7.62
N ARG A 414 11.97 -3.82 -6.67
CA ARG A 414 13.19 -4.63 -6.71
C ARG A 414 13.12 -5.74 -7.74
N SER A 415 11.96 -6.37 -7.91
CA SER A 415 11.76 -7.39 -8.94
C SER A 415 11.88 -6.79 -10.34
N SER A 416 11.26 -5.64 -10.59
CA SER A 416 11.44 -4.93 -11.87
C SER A 416 12.89 -4.55 -12.14
N CYS A 417 13.63 -4.06 -11.12
CA CYS A 417 15.04 -3.71 -11.28
C CYS A 417 15.90 -4.93 -11.60
N PHE A 418 15.70 -6.03 -10.87
CA PHE A 418 16.42 -7.28 -11.10
C PHE A 418 16.20 -7.81 -12.52
N ILE A 419 14.92 -7.89 -12.95
CA ILE A 419 14.56 -8.40 -14.27
C ILE A 419 15.08 -7.48 -15.38
N ASN A 420 14.93 -6.17 -15.25
CA ASN A 420 15.41 -5.24 -16.28
C ASN A 420 16.92 -5.32 -16.47
N ASN A 421 17.68 -5.60 -15.42
CA ASN A 421 19.12 -5.83 -15.55
C ASN A 421 19.39 -7.19 -16.19
N LEU A 422 18.68 -8.23 -15.77
CA LEU A 422 18.77 -9.56 -16.39
C LEU A 422 18.50 -9.51 -17.90
N LEU A 423 17.48 -8.77 -18.34
CA LEU A 423 17.13 -8.62 -19.75
C LEU A 423 18.13 -7.78 -20.54
N LYS A 424 18.83 -6.84 -19.89
CA LYS A 424 19.91 -6.08 -20.53
C LYS A 424 21.15 -6.95 -20.73
N ASP A 425 21.43 -7.80 -19.76
CA ASP A 425 22.65 -8.61 -19.73
C ASP A 425 22.53 -9.83 -20.65
N ASN A 426 21.32 -10.34 -20.88
CA ASN A 426 21.09 -11.48 -21.76
C ASN A 426 20.33 -11.06 -23.02
N SER A 427 21.06 -10.99 -24.14
CA SER A 427 20.54 -10.57 -25.44
C SER A 427 19.62 -11.64 -26.06
N GLY A 428 18.36 -11.68 -25.63
CA GLY A 428 17.30 -12.47 -26.26
C GLY A 428 17.08 -13.86 -25.68
N GLU A 429 17.86 -14.31 -24.69
CA GLU A 429 17.65 -15.59 -24.01
C GLU A 429 17.80 -15.43 -22.50
N ILE A 430 16.98 -16.10 -21.67
CA ILE A 430 17.22 -16.27 -20.24
C ILE A 430 17.15 -17.76 -19.87
N ARG A 431 18.11 -18.24 -19.09
CA ARG A 431 18.28 -19.67 -18.85
C ARG A 431 18.49 -20.06 -17.40
N SER A 432 17.79 -21.12 -16.97
CA SER A 432 17.97 -21.81 -15.69
C SER A 432 17.83 -20.90 -14.45
N ILE A 433 16.88 -19.97 -14.48
CA ILE A 433 16.64 -19.05 -13.36
C ILE A 433 15.43 -19.52 -12.55
N ASP A 434 15.61 -19.55 -11.23
CA ASP A 434 14.53 -19.85 -10.29
C ASP A 434 13.89 -18.56 -9.74
N PHE A 435 12.67 -18.31 -10.19
CA PHE A 435 11.81 -17.21 -9.77
C PHE A 435 10.68 -17.66 -8.86
N LYS A 436 10.69 -18.89 -8.35
CA LYS A 436 9.56 -19.44 -7.59
C LYS A 436 9.04 -18.50 -6.51
N CYS A 437 7.73 -18.26 -6.52
CA CYS A 437 7.03 -17.34 -5.61
C CYS A 437 7.45 -15.86 -5.70
N PHE A 438 8.01 -15.39 -6.81
CA PHE A 438 8.26 -13.96 -7.02
C PHE A 438 7.00 -13.22 -7.50
N ILE A 439 6.98 -11.92 -7.26
CA ILE A 439 6.00 -11.00 -7.85
C ILE A 439 6.70 -10.22 -8.94
N LEU A 440 6.13 -10.27 -10.13
CA LEU A 440 6.79 -9.95 -11.38
C LEU A 440 5.92 -8.94 -12.15
N PRO A 441 6.07 -7.64 -11.86
CA PRO A 441 5.21 -6.61 -12.42
C PRO A 441 5.76 -6.01 -13.71
N LYS A 442 4.88 -5.87 -14.70
CA LYS A 442 5.07 -5.15 -15.95
C LYS A 442 6.32 -5.57 -16.72
N ILE A 443 6.61 -6.86 -16.69
CA ILE A 443 7.77 -7.42 -17.39
C ILE A 443 7.43 -7.62 -18.86
N ASP A 444 8.38 -7.29 -19.72
CA ASP A 444 8.32 -7.56 -21.14
C ASP A 444 9.35 -8.64 -21.52
N PHE A 445 8.87 -9.87 -21.61
CA PHE A 445 9.58 -11.03 -22.15
C PHE A 445 9.22 -11.28 -23.63
N SER A 446 8.65 -10.30 -24.34
CA SER A 446 8.31 -10.49 -25.74
C SER A 446 9.55 -10.75 -26.58
N ARG A 447 9.52 -11.79 -27.42
CA ARG A 447 10.64 -12.22 -28.28
C ARG A 447 11.90 -12.63 -27.52
N ILE A 448 11.72 -13.15 -26.31
CA ILE A 448 12.80 -13.68 -25.49
C ILE A 448 12.65 -15.21 -25.41
N ASP A 449 13.76 -15.91 -25.57
CA ASP A 449 13.84 -17.34 -25.37
C ASP A 449 14.06 -17.62 -23.88
N ILE A 450 13.09 -18.23 -23.22
CA ILE A 450 13.13 -18.59 -21.81
C ILE A 450 13.29 -20.10 -21.72
N VAL A 451 14.42 -20.54 -21.16
CA VAL A 451 14.82 -21.94 -21.16
C VAL A 451 15.09 -22.43 -19.74
N ASP A 452 14.51 -23.56 -19.34
CA ASP A 452 14.76 -24.20 -18.03
C ASP A 452 14.46 -23.29 -16.82
N CYS A 453 13.62 -22.26 -16.97
CA CYS A 453 13.28 -21.32 -15.90
C CYS A 453 12.12 -21.82 -15.05
N ASN A 454 12.15 -21.52 -13.75
CA ASN A 454 11.10 -21.88 -12.82
C ASN A 454 10.34 -20.65 -12.33
N PHE A 455 9.08 -20.52 -12.74
CA PHE A 455 8.16 -19.49 -12.28
C PHE A 455 7.05 -20.04 -11.38
N GLU A 456 7.17 -21.25 -10.83
CA GLU A 456 6.11 -21.85 -10.02
C GLU A 456 5.61 -20.87 -8.93
N LYS A 457 4.28 -20.71 -8.82
CA LYS A 457 3.61 -19.83 -7.85
C LYS A 457 4.00 -18.35 -7.96
N CYS A 458 4.57 -17.91 -9.07
CA CYS A 458 4.77 -16.49 -9.34
C CYS A 458 3.44 -15.75 -9.49
N ILE A 459 3.42 -14.49 -9.09
CA ILE A 459 2.36 -13.55 -9.41
C ILE A 459 2.88 -12.58 -10.46
N PHE A 460 2.34 -12.66 -11.68
CA PHE A 460 2.62 -11.67 -12.70
C PHE A 460 1.56 -10.59 -12.72
N ILE A 461 2.00 -9.33 -12.90
CA ILE A 461 1.09 -8.19 -13.04
C ILE A 461 1.32 -7.61 -14.42
N GLU A 462 0.37 -7.82 -15.34
CA GLU A 462 0.42 -7.34 -16.73
C GLU A 462 1.69 -7.77 -17.50
N PRO A 463 2.07 -9.06 -17.51
CA PRO A 463 3.27 -9.50 -18.21
C PRO A 463 3.04 -9.56 -19.73
N LYS A 464 4.12 -9.43 -20.49
CA LYS A 464 4.13 -9.68 -21.94
C LYS A 464 5.14 -10.76 -22.28
N PHE A 465 4.71 -11.70 -23.09
CA PHE A 465 5.44 -12.86 -23.59
C PHE A 465 5.20 -13.03 -25.10
N SER A 466 4.85 -11.95 -25.81
CA SER A 466 4.45 -12.04 -27.22
C SER A 466 5.62 -12.57 -28.06
N ALA A 467 5.38 -13.60 -28.87
CA ALA A 467 6.39 -14.26 -29.70
C ALA A 467 7.64 -14.72 -28.92
N SER A 468 7.49 -15.06 -27.63
CA SER A 468 8.54 -15.67 -26.81
C SER A 468 8.60 -17.18 -27.04
N THR A 469 9.78 -17.77 -26.82
CA THR A 469 9.92 -19.23 -26.76
C THR A 469 10.06 -19.64 -25.31
N LEU A 470 9.19 -20.52 -24.82
CA LEU A 470 9.13 -20.99 -23.46
C LEU A 470 9.45 -22.49 -23.48
N ASN A 471 10.74 -22.82 -23.38
CA ASN A 471 11.23 -24.19 -23.46
C ASN A 471 11.51 -24.75 -22.06
N ASN A 472 10.79 -25.81 -21.68
CA ASN A 472 10.95 -26.45 -20.38
C ASN A 472 10.77 -25.46 -19.21
N VAL A 473 9.78 -24.57 -19.34
CA VAL A 473 9.49 -23.56 -18.31
C VAL A 473 8.42 -24.09 -17.35
N ASN A 474 8.60 -23.86 -16.05
CA ASN A 474 7.61 -24.22 -15.05
C ASN A 474 6.77 -23.00 -14.64
N PHE A 475 5.52 -22.94 -15.08
CA PHE A 475 4.49 -21.97 -14.69
C PHE A 475 3.40 -22.60 -13.80
N ASN A 476 3.67 -23.70 -13.10
CA ASN A 476 2.67 -24.32 -12.24
C ASN A 476 2.19 -23.38 -11.13
N ASP A 477 0.88 -23.41 -10.86
CA ASP A 477 0.20 -22.60 -9.85
C ASP A 477 0.45 -21.08 -10.00
N THR A 478 0.78 -20.58 -11.20
CA THR A 478 1.08 -19.16 -11.42
C THR A 478 -0.15 -18.31 -11.59
N HIS A 479 -0.06 -17.03 -11.20
CA HIS A 479 -1.05 -16.02 -11.54
C HIS A 479 -0.59 -15.25 -12.77
N LEU A 480 -1.28 -15.47 -13.89
CA LEU A 480 -0.99 -14.91 -15.21
C LEU A 480 -2.23 -14.24 -15.81
N GLU A 481 -3.26 -13.89 -15.03
CA GLU A 481 -4.50 -13.28 -15.53
C GLU A 481 -4.20 -12.09 -16.48
N LYS A 482 -4.83 -12.11 -17.67
CA LYS A 482 -4.67 -11.11 -18.75
C LYS A 482 -3.24 -10.98 -19.29
N ALA A 483 -2.37 -11.97 -19.09
CA ALA A 483 -1.07 -12.01 -19.72
C ALA A 483 -1.18 -12.04 -21.25
N ASN A 484 -0.19 -11.45 -21.93
CA ASN A 484 -0.12 -11.46 -23.39
C ASN A 484 0.93 -12.47 -23.89
N PHE A 485 0.47 -13.56 -24.47
CA PHE A 485 1.25 -14.65 -25.06
C PHE A 485 0.98 -14.79 -26.58
N LEU A 486 0.61 -13.70 -27.26
CA LEU A 486 0.36 -13.70 -28.71
C LEU A 486 1.54 -14.33 -29.47
N GLY A 487 1.30 -15.44 -30.18
CA GLY A 487 2.30 -16.15 -30.96
C GLY A 487 3.44 -16.78 -30.14
N ALA A 488 3.28 -16.96 -28.83
CA ALA A 488 4.29 -17.60 -27.99
C ALA A 488 4.35 -19.12 -28.21
N ASN A 489 5.53 -19.72 -28.00
CA ASN A 489 5.74 -21.16 -28.12
C ASN A 489 6.01 -21.77 -26.73
N PHE A 490 5.31 -22.84 -26.36
CA PHE A 490 5.30 -23.47 -25.03
C PHE A 490 5.94 -24.87 -24.99
N VAL A 491 6.92 -25.16 -25.85
CA VAL A 491 7.58 -26.48 -25.90
C VAL A 491 7.95 -27.03 -24.51
N ASN A 492 7.37 -28.18 -24.14
CA ASN A 492 7.61 -28.85 -22.85
C ASN A 492 7.34 -27.97 -21.60
N THR A 493 6.49 -26.95 -21.71
CA THR A 493 6.15 -26.09 -20.58
C THR A 493 5.06 -26.72 -19.70
N SER A 494 5.12 -26.43 -18.40
CA SER A 494 4.14 -26.88 -17.41
C SER A 494 3.35 -25.69 -16.89
N LEU A 495 2.03 -25.70 -17.06
CA LEU A 495 1.07 -24.65 -16.67
C LEU A 495 -0.03 -25.23 -15.77
N ASN A 496 0.27 -26.28 -15.00
CA ASN A 496 -0.70 -26.97 -14.16
C ASN A 496 -1.28 -26.00 -13.13
N ASN A 497 -2.61 -25.99 -13.00
CA ASN A 497 -3.37 -25.09 -12.13
C ASN A 497 -3.05 -23.59 -12.29
N ALA A 498 -2.44 -23.18 -13.41
CA ALA A 498 -2.14 -21.77 -13.64
C ALA A 498 -3.44 -20.99 -13.83
N ASN A 499 -3.53 -19.80 -13.26
CA ASN A 499 -4.59 -18.84 -13.54
C ASN A 499 -4.23 -18.07 -14.82
N LEU A 500 -4.87 -18.46 -15.92
CA LEU A 500 -4.69 -17.93 -17.28
C LEU A 500 -5.95 -17.20 -17.77
N LYS A 501 -6.82 -16.75 -16.85
CA LYS A 501 -8.06 -16.05 -17.19
C LYS A 501 -7.81 -14.89 -18.12
N LYS A 502 -8.62 -14.80 -19.19
CA LYS A 502 -8.61 -13.67 -20.14
C LYS A 502 -7.24 -13.39 -20.77
N CYS A 503 -6.35 -14.38 -20.79
CA CYS A 503 -5.06 -14.25 -21.48
C CYS A 503 -5.25 -14.18 -22.99
N GLU A 504 -4.25 -13.59 -23.65
CA GLU A 504 -4.14 -13.52 -25.10
C GLU A 504 -3.15 -14.58 -25.58
N PHE A 505 -3.65 -15.60 -26.28
CA PHE A 505 -2.89 -16.75 -26.79
C PHE A 505 -3.11 -16.99 -28.29
N ARG A 506 -3.59 -16.00 -29.05
CA ARG A 506 -3.77 -16.17 -30.49
C ARG A 506 -2.46 -16.59 -31.15
N ASP A 507 -2.56 -17.53 -32.08
CA ASP A 507 -1.41 -18.10 -32.81
C ASP A 507 -0.34 -18.77 -31.90
N ALA A 508 -0.63 -19.05 -30.62
CA ALA A 508 0.33 -19.69 -29.72
C ALA A 508 0.47 -21.20 -30.00
N ASP A 509 1.67 -21.73 -29.78
CA ASP A 509 1.97 -23.16 -29.93
C ASP A 509 2.13 -23.82 -28.56
N PHE A 510 1.23 -24.74 -28.24
CA PHE A 510 1.23 -25.52 -27.01
C PHE A 510 1.61 -26.98 -27.22
N GLU A 511 2.08 -27.42 -28.39
CA GLU A 511 2.35 -28.85 -28.64
C GLU A 511 3.14 -29.52 -27.49
N GLY A 512 2.55 -30.54 -26.86
CA GLY A 512 3.14 -31.27 -25.73
C GLY A 512 3.14 -30.56 -24.36
N THR A 513 2.48 -29.41 -24.22
CA THR A 513 2.35 -28.68 -22.94
C THR A 513 1.43 -29.42 -21.96
N ASN A 514 1.68 -29.26 -20.66
CA ASN A 514 0.75 -29.68 -19.61
C ASN A 514 -0.01 -28.49 -19.02
N LEU A 515 -1.34 -28.52 -19.14
CA LEU A 515 -2.32 -27.52 -18.72
C LEU A 515 -3.37 -28.14 -17.77
N GLU A 516 -3.02 -29.22 -17.06
CA GLU A 516 -3.94 -29.90 -16.14
C GLU A 516 -4.46 -28.92 -15.07
N GLY A 517 -5.78 -28.82 -14.95
CA GLY A 517 -6.45 -27.93 -13.99
C GLY A 517 -6.27 -26.43 -14.26
N ALA A 518 -5.67 -26.02 -15.38
CA ALA A 518 -5.46 -24.60 -15.68
C ALA A 518 -6.78 -23.86 -15.89
N ASP A 519 -6.83 -22.61 -15.44
CA ASP A 519 -8.01 -21.75 -15.56
C ASP A 519 -7.85 -20.79 -16.74
N LEU A 520 -8.46 -21.12 -17.87
CA LEU A 520 -8.44 -20.39 -19.13
C LEU A 520 -9.78 -19.63 -19.37
N GLU A 521 -10.55 -19.33 -18.32
CA GLU A 521 -11.86 -18.68 -18.46
C GLU A 521 -11.75 -17.38 -19.27
N GLY A 522 -12.50 -17.30 -20.37
CA GLY A 522 -12.52 -16.15 -21.27
C GLY A 522 -11.21 -15.87 -22.02
N ALA A 523 -10.26 -16.82 -22.06
CA ALA A 523 -9.02 -16.68 -22.81
C ALA A 523 -9.25 -16.62 -24.33
N ARG A 524 -8.32 -15.99 -25.04
CA ARG A 524 -8.32 -15.85 -26.51
C ARG A 524 -7.30 -16.81 -27.11
N LEU A 525 -7.76 -17.93 -27.62
CA LEU A 525 -6.96 -19.08 -28.08
C LEU A 525 -7.13 -19.28 -29.60
N GLU A 526 -7.56 -18.25 -30.34
CA GLU A 526 -7.85 -18.41 -31.76
C GLU A 526 -6.58 -18.80 -32.53
N ARG A 527 -6.67 -19.84 -33.37
CA ARG A 527 -5.56 -20.37 -34.18
C ARG A 527 -4.40 -20.98 -33.35
N ALA A 528 -4.61 -21.23 -32.07
CA ALA A 528 -3.59 -21.88 -31.23
C ALA A 528 -3.48 -23.39 -31.51
N ASN A 529 -2.28 -23.93 -31.34
CA ASN A 529 -1.97 -25.34 -31.54
C ASN A 529 -1.91 -26.10 -30.20
N PHE A 530 -2.78 -27.08 -30.01
CA PHE A 530 -2.90 -27.91 -28.81
C PHE A 530 -2.73 -29.41 -29.10
N VAL A 531 -2.02 -29.76 -30.17
CA VAL A 531 -1.77 -31.15 -30.53
C VAL A 531 -1.10 -31.90 -29.36
N ASN A 532 -1.69 -33.04 -28.97
CA ASN A 532 -1.23 -33.88 -27.86
C ASN A 532 -1.11 -33.16 -26.49
N VAL A 533 -1.83 -32.06 -26.26
CA VAL A 533 -1.77 -31.31 -24.99
C VAL A 533 -2.60 -31.99 -23.91
N ASN A 534 -2.11 -31.97 -22.66
CA ASN A 534 -2.90 -32.38 -21.50
C ASN A 534 -3.66 -31.19 -20.90
N MET A 535 -4.99 -31.16 -21.03
CA MET A 535 -5.89 -30.16 -20.47
C MET A 535 -6.97 -30.79 -19.57
N LYS A 536 -6.64 -31.92 -18.93
CA LYS A 536 -7.55 -32.60 -18.02
C LYS A 536 -8.03 -31.63 -16.93
N GLY A 537 -9.35 -31.54 -16.75
CA GLY A 537 -9.97 -30.65 -15.77
C GLY A 537 -9.74 -29.15 -15.99
N ALA A 538 -9.25 -28.72 -17.15
CA ALA A 538 -9.04 -27.31 -17.45
C ALA A 538 -10.38 -26.56 -17.55
N ILE A 539 -10.40 -25.29 -17.14
CA ILE A 539 -11.57 -24.41 -17.21
C ILE A 539 -11.44 -23.54 -18.46
N LEU A 540 -12.18 -23.86 -19.51
CA LEU A 540 -12.21 -23.17 -20.81
C LEU A 540 -13.53 -22.41 -21.02
N LYS A 541 -14.31 -22.20 -19.95
CA LYS A 541 -15.60 -21.52 -20.01
C LYS A 541 -15.47 -20.15 -20.70
N LYS A 542 -16.33 -19.91 -21.70
CA LYS A 542 -16.33 -18.68 -22.53
C LYS A 542 -15.01 -18.37 -23.27
N ALA A 543 -14.07 -19.32 -23.34
CA ALA A 543 -12.85 -19.13 -24.10
C ALA A 543 -13.14 -19.16 -25.61
N SER A 544 -12.33 -18.45 -26.40
CA SER A 544 -12.43 -18.42 -27.85
C SER A 544 -11.35 -19.32 -28.45
N LEU A 545 -11.73 -20.52 -28.92
CA LEU A 545 -10.83 -21.48 -29.55
C LEU A 545 -11.03 -21.54 -31.07
N SER A 546 -11.57 -20.48 -31.67
CA SER A 546 -11.87 -20.49 -33.11
C SER A 546 -10.61 -20.83 -33.92
N TRP A 547 -10.70 -21.84 -34.79
CA TRP A 547 -9.57 -22.35 -35.58
C TRP A 547 -8.42 -22.95 -34.77
N ALA A 548 -8.64 -23.38 -33.53
CA ALA A 548 -7.61 -24.05 -32.72
C ALA A 548 -7.49 -25.55 -33.05
N ASN A 549 -6.28 -26.10 -32.97
CA ASN A 549 -6.01 -27.52 -33.25
C ASN A 549 -5.89 -28.32 -31.96
N LEU A 550 -6.90 -29.11 -31.61
CA LEU A 550 -6.97 -29.96 -30.42
C LEU A 550 -6.79 -31.44 -30.76
N TYR A 551 -6.17 -31.78 -31.90
CA TYR A 551 -5.97 -33.16 -32.31
C TYR A 551 -5.24 -33.96 -31.21
N ARG A 552 -5.86 -35.06 -30.77
CA ARG A 552 -5.39 -35.92 -29.66
C ARG A 552 -5.18 -35.21 -28.31
N ALA A 553 -5.73 -34.01 -28.11
CA ALA A 553 -5.67 -33.34 -26.82
C ALA A 553 -6.48 -34.09 -25.75
N ASN A 554 -6.00 -34.10 -24.51
CA ASN A 554 -6.71 -34.69 -23.37
C ASN A 554 -7.51 -33.61 -22.63
N LEU A 555 -8.81 -33.54 -22.89
CA LEU A 555 -9.78 -32.60 -22.32
C LEU A 555 -10.71 -33.26 -21.30
N ARG A 556 -10.32 -34.40 -20.72
CA ARG A 556 -11.19 -35.15 -19.80
C ARG A 556 -11.62 -34.29 -18.61
N GLY A 557 -12.93 -34.21 -18.37
CA GLY A 557 -13.50 -33.38 -17.31
C GLY A 557 -13.30 -31.87 -17.48
N ALA A 558 -12.89 -31.39 -18.66
CA ALA A 558 -12.73 -29.96 -18.91
C ALA A 558 -14.08 -29.24 -19.01
N ASP A 559 -14.14 -27.99 -18.54
CA ASP A 559 -15.32 -27.12 -18.65
C ASP A 559 -15.19 -26.23 -19.90
N LEU A 560 -15.85 -26.60 -20.99
CA LEU A 560 -15.94 -25.83 -22.25
C LEU A 560 -17.28 -25.09 -22.38
N LYS A 561 -18.01 -24.89 -21.28
CA LYS A 561 -19.33 -24.26 -21.32
C LYS A 561 -19.27 -22.88 -21.98
N GLU A 562 -20.20 -22.61 -22.89
CA GLU A 562 -20.29 -21.34 -23.63
C GLU A 562 -19.00 -20.97 -24.41
N ALA A 563 -18.09 -21.92 -24.65
CA ALA A 563 -16.87 -21.67 -25.44
C ALA A 563 -17.20 -21.45 -26.93
N ILE A 564 -16.37 -20.68 -27.62
CA ILE A 564 -16.48 -20.44 -29.07
C ILE A 564 -15.53 -21.39 -29.79
N LEU A 565 -16.10 -22.39 -30.47
CA LEU A 565 -15.39 -23.54 -31.04
C LEU A 565 -15.50 -23.59 -32.58
N ILE A 566 -15.63 -22.44 -33.23
CA ILE A 566 -15.79 -22.33 -34.69
C ILE A 566 -14.55 -22.92 -35.39
N ASN A 567 -14.75 -23.86 -36.30
CA ASN A 567 -13.67 -24.54 -37.04
C ASN A 567 -12.55 -25.10 -36.14
N THR A 568 -12.91 -25.61 -34.96
CA THR A 568 -11.93 -26.20 -34.03
C THR A 568 -11.76 -27.68 -34.34
N ASN A 569 -10.51 -28.15 -34.44
CA ASN A 569 -10.22 -29.56 -34.70
C ASN A 569 -10.10 -30.36 -33.39
N PHE A 570 -11.07 -31.19 -33.05
CA PHE A 570 -11.06 -32.13 -31.93
C PHE A 570 -10.76 -33.58 -32.35
N GLY A 571 -10.18 -33.83 -33.54
CA GLY A 571 -9.93 -35.17 -34.05
C GLY A 571 -9.17 -36.04 -33.04
N ARG A 572 -9.72 -37.22 -32.71
CA ARG A 572 -9.21 -38.12 -31.64
C ARG A 572 -8.97 -37.48 -30.27
N ALA A 573 -9.56 -36.32 -29.98
CA ALA A 573 -9.44 -35.71 -28.66
C ALA A 573 -10.17 -36.56 -27.60
N PHE A 574 -9.68 -36.51 -26.37
CA PHE A 574 -10.31 -37.17 -25.24
C PHE A 574 -11.15 -36.16 -24.44
N LEU A 575 -12.45 -36.14 -24.69
CA LEU A 575 -13.45 -35.27 -24.09
C LEU A 575 -14.33 -36.02 -23.08
N ASP A 576 -13.90 -37.17 -22.56
CA ASP A 576 -14.70 -37.92 -21.58
C ASP A 576 -15.02 -37.04 -20.37
N GLU A 577 -16.27 -37.01 -19.93
CA GLU A 577 -16.79 -36.18 -18.83
C GLU A 577 -16.65 -34.65 -19.03
N ALA A 578 -16.26 -34.17 -20.22
CA ALA A 578 -16.17 -32.75 -20.50
C ALA A 578 -17.55 -32.08 -20.60
N ASP A 579 -17.67 -30.83 -20.17
CA ASP A 579 -18.88 -30.03 -20.32
C ASP A 579 -18.78 -29.08 -21.51
N LEU A 580 -19.43 -29.43 -22.63
CA LEU A 580 -19.54 -28.58 -23.81
C LEU A 580 -20.89 -27.87 -23.88
N SER A 581 -21.70 -27.87 -22.82
CA SER A 581 -23.05 -27.30 -22.88
C SER A 581 -23.04 -25.84 -23.32
N GLU A 582 -23.98 -25.50 -24.21
CA GLU A 582 -24.12 -24.15 -24.77
C GLU A 582 -22.87 -23.63 -25.52
N ALA A 583 -21.89 -24.49 -25.82
CA ALA A 583 -20.75 -24.11 -26.64
C ALA A 583 -21.19 -23.83 -28.09
N PHE A 584 -20.56 -22.84 -28.71
CA PHE A 584 -20.84 -22.45 -30.08
C PHE A 584 -19.90 -23.20 -31.04
N LEU A 585 -20.36 -24.32 -31.57
CA LEU A 585 -19.69 -25.07 -32.63
C LEU A 585 -20.28 -24.69 -33.98
N PHE A 586 -19.42 -24.47 -34.96
CA PHE A 586 -19.80 -24.29 -36.35
C PHE A 586 -18.61 -24.68 -37.23
N TYR A 587 -18.87 -25.47 -38.26
CA TYR A 587 -17.86 -25.80 -39.27
C TYR A 587 -18.16 -25.10 -40.59
N SER A 588 -17.12 -24.54 -41.18
CA SER A 588 -17.08 -24.02 -42.55
C SER A 588 -15.80 -24.52 -43.19
N GLU A 589 -15.86 -25.03 -44.42
CA GLU A 589 -14.66 -25.51 -45.12
C GLU A 589 -13.48 -24.52 -44.99
N PRO A 590 -12.34 -24.94 -44.43
CA PRO A 590 -11.19 -24.07 -44.26
C PRO A 590 -10.68 -23.62 -45.62
N ARG A 591 -10.64 -22.31 -45.88
CA ARG A 591 -10.18 -21.82 -47.19
C ARG A 591 -8.68 -22.00 -47.45
N GLU A 592 -7.83 -22.16 -46.42
CA GLU A 592 -6.37 -22.39 -46.58
C GLU A 592 -5.60 -22.47 -45.24
N PHE A 593 -6.28 -22.57 -44.08
CA PHE A 593 -5.66 -22.20 -42.80
C PHE A 593 -4.78 -23.30 -42.14
N TRP A 594 -5.14 -24.57 -42.30
CA TRP A 594 -4.38 -25.69 -41.73
C TRP A 594 -3.19 -26.09 -42.63
N ARG A 595 -2.18 -25.22 -42.79
CA ARG A 595 -0.89 -25.64 -43.33
C ARG A 595 0.01 -26.12 -42.19
N TYR A 596 -0.23 -27.35 -41.74
CA TYR A 596 0.78 -28.06 -40.96
C TYR A 596 1.73 -28.71 -41.97
N ASP A 597 2.84 -28.04 -42.27
CA ASP A 597 3.94 -28.57 -43.08
C ASP A 597 4.69 -29.66 -42.28
N LYS A 598 4.12 -30.87 -42.19
CA LYS A 598 4.83 -32.12 -41.85
C LYS A 598 4.11 -33.29 -42.52
N GLU A 599 4.66 -33.74 -43.64
CA GLU A 599 4.58 -35.04 -44.36
C GLU A 599 3.51 -36.15 -44.01
N GLU A 600 2.36 -35.85 -43.43
CA GLU A 600 1.21 -36.75 -43.26
C GLU A 600 -0.06 -36.13 -43.88
N GLU A 601 0.04 -35.77 -45.16
CA GLU A 601 -0.93 -34.94 -45.88
C GLU A 601 -2.22 -35.67 -46.34
N ASP A 602 -2.56 -36.88 -45.86
CA ASP A 602 -3.61 -37.69 -46.53
C ASP A 602 -4.77 -38.25 -45.69
N LYS A 603 -4.87 -38.02 -44.37
CA LYS A 603 -6.06 -38.45 -43.57
C LYS A 603 -6.32 -37.59 -42.33
N ALA A 604 -6.28 -36.27 -42.44
CA ALA A 604 -6.56 -35.42 -41.29
C ALA A 604 -8.03 -35.58 -40.89
N GLU A 605 -8.28 -36.42 -39.89
CA GLU A 605 -9.53 -36.46 -39.15
C GLU A 605 -9.81 -35.06 -38.62
N LYS A 606 -10.97 -34.52 -38.99
CA LYS A 606 -11.35 -33.14 -38.72
C LYS A 606 -12.52 -33.11 -37.75
N ASP A 607 -12.65 -31.96 -37.10
CA ASP A 607 -13.72 -31.67 -36.17
C ASP A 607 -13.80 -32.71 -35.05
N LEU A 608 -14.81 -33.58 -35.00
CA LEU A 608 -14.98 -34.55 -33.92
C LEU A 608 -14.71 -36.00 -34.36
N GLU A 609 -14.17 -36.21 -35.56
CA GLU A 609 -13.86 -37.55 -36.08
C GLU A 609 -12.92 -38.30 -35.11
N GLY A 610 -13.34 -39.49 -34.68
CA GLY A 610 -12.60 -40.32 -33.73
C GLY A 610 -12.51 -39.79 -32.28
N ALA A 611 -13.19 -38.69 -31.94
CA ALA A 611 -13.16 -38.11 -30.59
C ALA A 611 -13.89 -38.98 -29.56
N TYR A 612 -13.40 -38.98 -28.31
CA TYR A 612 -13.96 -39.73 -27.18
C TYR A 612 -14.79 -38.80 -26.30
N LEU A 613 -16.10 -38.97 -26.28
CA LEU A 613 -17.08 -38.12 -25.57
C LEU A 613 -17.89 -38.92 -24.55
N THR A 614 -17.30 -39.94 -23.92
CA THR A 614 -17.99 -40.77 -22.93
C THR A 614 -18.45 -39.90 -21.76
N CYS A 615 -19.73 -39.96 -21.39
CA CYS A 615 -20.31 -39.13 -20.32
C CYS A 615 -20.15 -37.60 -20.52
N ALA A 616 -19.78 -37.13 -21.72
CA ALA A 616 -19.65 -35.70 -21.99
C ALA A 616 -21.02 -35.03 -22.05
N ASN A 617 -21.09 -33.75 -21.69
CA ASN A 617 -22.30 -32.95 -21.78
C ASN A 617 -22.31 -32.12 -23.06
N LEU A 618 -23.19 -32.47 -24.01
CA LEU A 618 -23.37 -31.77 -25.28
C LEU A 618 -24.69 -30.99 -25.30
N SER A 619 -25.27 -30.69 -24.13
CA SER A 619 -26.62 -30.10 -24.09
C SER A 619 -26.67 -28.73 -24.79
N GLY A 620 -27.65 -28.55 -25.68
CA GLY A 620 -27.92 -27.29 -26.37
C GLY A 620 -26.95 -26.92 -27.52
N ILE A 621 -25.95 -27.75 -27.81
CA ILE A 621 -25.01 -27.44 -28.90
C ILE A 621 -25.58 -27.81 -30.27
N ASN A 622 -25.11 -27.11 -31.32
CA ASN A 622 -25.37 -27.49 -32.70
C ASN A 622 -24.16 -28.19 -33.31
N VAL A 623 -24.31 -29.47 -33.67
CA VAL A 623 -23.28 -30.26 -34.37
C VAL A 623 -23.66 -30.58 -35.81
N ALA A 624 -24.73 -30.01 -36.35
CA ALA A 624 -25.09 -30.21 -37.75
C ALA A 624 -23.95 -29.81 -38.69
N GLY A 625 -23.61 -30.68 -39.64
CA GLY A 625 -22.51 -30.50 -40.58
C GLY A 625 -21.11 -30.83 -40.05
N ILE A 626 -20.98 -31.22 -38.77
CA ILE A 626 -19.71 -31.63 -38.17
C ILE A 626 -19.44 -33.13 -38.45
N ASP A 627 -18.19 -33.49 -38.73
CA ASP A 627 -17.83 -34.90 -38.84
C ASP A 627 -17.85 -35.61 -37.48
N LEU A 628 -18.71 -36.61 -37.34
CA LEU A 628 -18.85 -37.45 -36.14
C LEU A 628 -18.54 -38.94 -36.43
N ARG A 629 -17.84 -39.23 -37.54
CA ARG A 629 -17.41 -40.60 -37.84
C ARG A 629 -16.43 -41.06 -36.77
N GLU A 630 -16.55 -42.32 -36.37
CA GLU A 630 -15.72 -42.93 -35.31
C GLU A 630 -15.79 -42.25 -33.93
N THR A 631 -16.65 -41.25 -33.74
CA THR A 631 -16.85 -40.60 -32.44
C THR A 631 -17.54 -41.54 -31.45
N VAL A 632 -17.06 -41.54 -30.20
CA VAL A 632 -17.58 -42.37 -29.10
C VAL A 632 -18.47 -41.53 -28.19
N LEU A 633 -19.79 -41.77 -28.20
CA LEU A 633 -20.80 -41.00 -27.44
C LEU A 633 -21.44 -41.79 -26.29
N ASN A 634 -20.74 -42.78 -25.73
CA ASN A 634 -21.27 -43.65 -24.68
C ASN A 634 -21.73 -42.83 -23.46
N ASN A 635 -23.03 -42.93 -23.10
CA ASN A 635 -23.64 -42.18 -21.99
C ASN A 635 -23.49 -40.64 -22.08
N ALA A 636 -23.25 -40.09 -23.27
CA ALA A 636 -23.22 -38.66 -23.47
C ALA A 636 -24.59 -38.02 -23.18
N ILE A 637 -24.61 -36.81 -22.62
CA ILE A 637 -25.83 -36.05 -22.34
C ILE A 637 -26.16 -35.23 -23.59
N LEU A 638 -27.19 -35.64 -24.32
CA LEU A 638 -27.56 -35.09 -25.64
C LEU A 638 -28.81 -34.20 -25.62
N ASN A 639 -29.13 -33.58 -24.49
CA ASN A 639 -30.37 -32.81 -24.33
C ASN A 639 -30.37 -31.58 -25.26
N ASN A 640 -31.31 -31.52 -26.19
CA ASN A 640 -31.41 -30.48 -27.22
C ASN A 640 -30.16 -30.33 -28.10
N THR A 641 -29.27 -31.34 -28.15
CA THR A 641 -28.16 -31.36 -29.10
C THR A 641 -28.71 -31.48 -30.51
N ILE A 642 -28.29 -30.61 -31.44
CA ILE A 642 -28.83 -30.56 -32.80
C ILE A 642 -27.89 -31.33 -33.74
N PHE A 643 -28.40 -32.42 -34.33
CA PHE A 643 -27.73 -33.20 -35.39
C PHE A 643 -28.38 -32.93 -36.74
N ASP A 644 -27.68 -33.14 -37.85
CA ASP A 644 -28.30 -33.18 -39.19
C ASP A 644 -28.81 -34.59 -39.56
N GLU A 645 -29.62 -34.67 -40.62
CA GLU A 645 -30.25 -35.92 -41.07
C GLU A 645 -29.22 -37.01 -41.46
N ASN A 646 -28.05 -36.64 -41.96
CA ASN A 646 -27.01 -37.61 -42.32
C ASN A 646 -26.38 -38.20 -41.06
N GLN A 647 -26.14 -37.37 -40.05
CA GLN A 647 -25.62 -37.80 -38.75
C GLN A 647 -26.57 -38.76 -38.04
N ILE A 648 -27.87 -38.47 -38.05
CA ILE A 648 -28.89 -39.33 -37.43
C ILE A 648 -28.82 -40.75 -37.98
N SER A 649 -28.65 -40.91 -39.30
CA SER A 649 -28.69 -42.22 -39.98
C SER A 649 -27.72 -43.26 -39.43
N TYR A 650 -26.54 -42.84 -38.94
CA TYR A 650 -25.52 -43.75 -38.40
C TYR A 650 -25.36 -43.67 -36.87
N LEU A 651 -25.87 -42.61 -36.22
CA LEU A 651 -25.83 -42.46 -34.77
C LEU A 651 -26.98 -43.19 -34.08
N GLU A 652 -28.17 -43.22 -34.67
CA GLU A 652 -29.36 -43.80 -34.04
C GLU A 652 -29.28 -45.32 -33.83
N GLU A 653 -28.44 -46.02 -34.60
CA GLU A 653 -28.18 -47.45 -34.41
C GLU A 653 -27.30 -47.73 -33.17
N LYS A 654 -26.56 -46.73 -32.69
CA LYS A 654 -25.50 -46.88 -31.69
C LYS A 654 -25.80 -46.18 -30.36
N TYR A 655 -26.57 -45.09 -30.39
CA TYR A 655 -26.74 -44.18 -29.25
C TYR A 655 -28.21 -43.78 -29.05
N ASP A 656 -28.58 -43.46 -27.80
CA ASP A 656 -29.92 -42.95 -27.48
C ASP A 656 -30.04 -41.46 -27.80
N LEU A 657 -30.82 -41.14 -28.83
CA LEU A 657 -31.04 -39.78 -29.33
C LEU A 657 -32.39 -39.19 -28.88
N GLN A 658 -33.12 -39.81 -27.94
CA GLN A 658 -34.49 -39.43 -27.60
C GLN A 658 -34.70 -37.97 -27.18
N ASN A 659 -33.66 -37.35 -26.61
CA ASN A 659 -33.68 -35.97 -26.13
C ASN A 659 -32.94 -35.00 -27.05
N ALA A 660 -32.46 -35.47 -28.21
CA ALA A 660 -31.78 -34.66 -29.21
C ALA A 660 -32.78 -33.96 -30.15
N SER A 661 -32.25 -33.03 -30.93
CA SER A 661 -32.93 -32.29 -31.99
C SER A 661 -32.30 -32.63 -33.35
N VAL A 662 -33.08 -32.45 -34.42
CA VAL A 662 -32.66 -32.73 -35.80
C VAL A 662 -32.85 -31.46 -36.64
N TYR A 663 -31.78 -31.01 -37.26
CA TYR A 663 -31.78 -30.00 -38.32
C TYR A 663 -32.10 -30.68 -39.65
N ARG A 664 -33.17 -30.22 -40.31
CA ARG A 664 -33.61 -30.78 -41.60
C ARG A 664 -33.02 -29.99 -42.75
N ASN A 665 -32.23 -30.66 -43.58
CA ASN A 665 -31.44 -30.01 -44.62
C ASN A 665 -32.31 -29.35 -45.70
N GLU A 666 -33.43 -29.97 -46.05
CA GLU A 666 -34.33 -29.43 -47.09
C GLU A 666 -35.16 -28.25 -46.58
N SER A 667 -35.78 -28.38 -45.40
CA SER A 667 -36.71 -27.38 -44.85
C SER A 667 -36.07 -26.29 -44.00
N HIS A 668 -34.77 -26.41 -43.69
CA HIS A 668 -34.00 -25.45 -42.90
C HIS A 668 -34.64 -25.13 -41.54
N ASP A 669 -35.25 -26.13 -40.90
CA ASP A 669 -35.86 -26.00 -39.57
C ASP A 669 -35.34 -27.09 -38.61
N ILE A 670 -35.47 -26.82 -37.31
CA ILE A 670 -35.04 -27.71 -36.23
C ILE A 670 -36.28 -28.29 -35.57
N ILE A 671 -36.35 -29.62 -35.48
CA ILE A 671 -37.41 -30.36 -34.81
C ILE A 671 -36.84 -31.33 -33.78
N THR A 672 -37.66 -31.84 -32.87
CA THR A 672 -37.18 -32.87 -31.92
C THR A 672 -36.95 -34.20 -32.64
N TYR A 673 -36.03 -35.05 -32.15
CA TYR A 673 -35.80 -36.40 -32.71
C TYR A 673 -37.10 -37.24 -32.75
N LYS A 674 -37.96 -37.09 -31.73
CA LYS A 674 -39.28 -37.75 -31.67
C LYS A 674 -40.24 -37.29 -32.78
N GLU A 675 -40.19 -36.04 -33.20
CA GLU A 675 -40.98 -35.53 -34.33
C GLU A 675 -40.40 -35.95 -35.66
N TYR A 676 -39.06 -36.01 -35.78
CA TYR A 676 -38.37 -36.49 -36.96
C TYR A 676 -38.74 -37.94 -37.28
N ARG A 677 -38.65 -38.86 -36.29
CA ARG A 677 -39.03 -40.29 -36.43
C ARG A 677 -40.52 -40.55 -36.65
N LYS A 678 -41.39 -39.55 -36.49
CA LYS A 678 -42.81 -39.66 -36.87
C LYS A 678 -43.07 -39.28 -38.32
N LYS A 679 -42.15 -38.54 -38.94
CA LYS A 679 -42.28 -38.01 -40.31
C LYS A 679 -41.54 -38.88 -41.34
N VAL A 680 -40.44 -39.50 -40.93
CA VAL A 680 -39.70 -40.54 -41.66
C VAL A 680 -40.26 -41.90 -41.30
#